data_AF-A0A833AQA4-F1
#
_entry.id   AF-A0A833AQA4-F1
#
_cell.length_a   1.000
_cell.length_b   1.000
_cell.length_c   1.000
_cell.angle_alpha   90.00
_cell.angle_beta   90.00
_cell.angle_gamma   90.00
#
_symmetry.space_group_name_H-M   'P 1'
#
loop_
_entity.id
_entity.type
_entity.pdbx_description
1 polymer ?
#
loop_
_entity_poly.entity_id
_entity_poly.type
_entity_poly.pdbx_seq_one_letter_code
_entity_poly.pdbx_strand_id
1 'polypeptide(L)'
;MIINIRRHNMNIKYFSGLLFAGLLIVASSCTRDVDLLEPAEYPTDAEVYLDSFAGGLDYQAFSNSKLDAISDDSDVKYKGTASLKVTVPSEGDLAGWYSGGAFIAPGPRDLTGYDALTFWAKASMPTLVGLVGFGNDNTGTSLYQASLTDIVFTTSWQKFIVPIPLASKLGQEKGMFQFSAGALNKLGYDIWFDEVQFEKLGTIAQPRPVIAEQELFPQVGDEVSAGVSSVIMNAAGKDLTVNAMPNYFTFISSDESVAKVNEGGIITAVAEGEATITVKLGSVEASQPITVKIGAAPPGPATAAPMPTRDAANVISLFSNAYTNNPVDTWSADWDQADVADKQINGDDVKVYSNLAFAGIDFSSQQINASSMTNLYMDFWTPDPTASPAAFKIKLVDFGADGAFGGGDDSEHELVLTASSTPAITSNAWASLDIPLSAFSGLANRGNLSQLIIAGDPNTVYLDNIYFHNEGDNGGSGGNNTEPATAAPMPTADAADVVSLYSNVYTNATIDTWSAEWDQADVEDAQVAGDDVKLYTNLVFAGVEFTSQTVDASAMTHFHMDIWTPDNTDAPTTFKVKLVDFGANGVWDGGGDDVEHELTFDASTTPALATGSWVAIDVPLSDFTNLTTTGHLSQLIISGEINTVYVDNIYFYKGDGSGGGSNETEPSTAAPAPGFDAANVISLYSNAYSNVAIDTWSAEWDQADVADVQVAGDDAKLYTNLVFAGIEFTSSTINASDMTHFYMNIWTPDPADLPAVFKIKLVDFGANGVWDGGGDDVEHELVFDASTTPALEKSNWITFDIPLSDFTNMTTKEHLAQLIISGDPNTVYVDNILLHK
;
A
#
# COMPACT_ATOMS: atom_id res chain seq x y z
N MET A 1 -29.81 10.68 -63.75
CA MET A 1 -29.27 12.05 -63.62
C MET A 1 -28.18 11.94 -62.57
N ILE A 2 -26.87 11.88 -62.81
CA ILE A 2 -25.96 12.16 -63.94
C ILE A 2 -24.84 11.08 -63.82
N ILE A 3 -24.81 10.06 -64.70
CA ILE A 3 -23.75 9.73 -65.71
C ILE A 3 -22.38 9.35 -65.07
N ASN A 4 -22.05 8.06 -64.93
CA ASN A 4 -21.34 7.15 -65.88
C ASN A 4 -19.82 7.48 -66.04
N ILE A 5 -18.84 6.57 -66.14
CA ILE A 5 -18.78 5.12 -66.35
C ILE A 5 -17.30 4.70 -66.16
N ARG A 6 -17.05 3.48 -65.65
CA ARG A 6 -15.78 2.73 -65.79
C ARG A 6 -15.52 2.40 -67.26
N ARG A 7 -14.28 2.45 -67.77
CA ARG A 7 -13.72 1.35 -68.59
C ARG A 7 -12.24 1.51 -68.94
N HIS A 8 -11.68 0.32 -69.13
CA HIS A 8 -10.32 -0.10 -69.48
C HIS A 8 -9.89 0.22 -70.94
N ASN A 9 -8.58 0.11 -71.16
CA ASN A 9 -7.85 -0.21 -72.41
C ASN A 9 -7.71 0.83 -73.54
N MET A 10 -6.47 1.21 -73.90
CA MET A 10 -5.78 0.80 -75.16
C MET A 10 -4.47 1.59 -75.46
N ASN A 11 -3.36 0.85 -75.54
CA ASN A 11 -2.39 0.74 -76.64
C ASN A 11 -1.94 1.93 -77.55
N ILE A 12 -0.59 2.14 -77.55
CA ILE A 12 0.39 2.10 -78.67
C ILE A 12 0.63 3.37 -79.56
N LYS A 13 1.95 3.66 -79.74
CA LYS A 13 2.74 4.44 -80.76
C LYS A 13 3.20 5.82 -80.30
N TYR A 14 4.48 6.22 -80.39
CA TYR A 14 5.39 6.41 -81.55
C TYR A 14 6.89 6.15 -81.15
N PHE A 15 7.76 5.38 -81.83
CA PHE A 15 8.64 5.66 -83.01
C PHE A 15 9.22 7.10 -83.05
N SER A 16 10.50 7.46 -83.25
CA SER A 16 11.76 6.91 -83.82
C SER A 16 12.82 8.06 -83.73
N GLY A 17 14.16 7.94 -83.79
CA GLY A 17 15.13 6.86 -84.01
C GLY A 17 16.59 7.41 -84.09
N LEU A 18 17.57 6.48 -84.06
CA LEU A 18 18.95 6.42 -84.64
C LEU A 18 19.89 7.67 -84.59
N LEU A 19 21.21 7.62 -84.38
CA LEU A 19 22.31 6.69 -84.77
C LEU A 19 23.61 7.22 -84.10
N PHE A 20 24.56 6.46 -83.51
CA PHE A 20 25.75 5.84 -84.15
C PHE A 20 26.60 5.16 -83.01
N ALA A 21 26.70 3.83 -82.96
CA ALA A 21 27.88 2.98 -83.26
C ALA A 21 29.10 3.03 -82.30
N GLY A 22 29.54 1.87 -81.79
CA GLY A 22 30.85 1.71 -81.14
C GLY A 22 31.10 0.44 -80.31
N LEU A 23 31.17 -0.71 -80.98
CA LEU A 23 32.02 -1.89 -80.73
C LEU A 23 32.43 -2.33 -79.28
N LEU A 24 32.06 -3.58 -78.95
CA LEU A 24 32.62 -4.43 -77.88
C LEU A 24 34.16 -4.53 -77.90
N ILE A 25 34.81 -4.34 -76.74
CA ILE A 25 36.07 -4.99 -76.36
C ILE A 25 35.95 -5.51 -74.91
N VAL A 26 36.48 -6.71 -74.71
CA VAL A 26 36.51 -7.60 -73.55
C VAL A 26 37.20 -6.97 -72.32
N ALA A 27 36.59 -7.10 -71.14
CA ALA A 27 37.29 -7.20 -69.86
C ALA A 27 36.46 -8.03 -68.88
N SER A 28 37.04 -9.15 -68.45
CA SER A 28 36.66 -9.97 -67.31
C SER A 28 36.29 -9.11 -66.09
N SER A 29 35.01 -9.09 -65.72
CA SER A 29 34.60 -8.66 -64.39
C SER A 29 34.66 -9.88 -63.47
N CYS A 30 35.72 -9.95 -62.67
CA CYS A 30 35.68 -10.69 -61.42
C CYS A 30 34.58 -10.06 -60.56
N THR A 31 33.45 -10.73 -60.38
CA THR A 31 32.58 -10.45 -59.24
C THR A 31 33.37 -10.85 -58.00
N ARG A 32 33.82 -9.88 -57.18
CA ARG A 32 34.45 -10.19 -55.89
C ARG A 32 33.39 -10.85 -55.01
N ASP A 33 33.72 -12.06 -54.58
CA ASP A 33 33.05 -12.77 -53.51
C ASP A 33 33.17 -11.92 -52.22
N VAL A 34 32.05 -11.43 -51.70
CA VAL A 34 32.00 -10.61 -50.47
C VAL A 34 31.67 -11.45 -49.23
N ASP A 35 31.51 -12.76 -49.38
CA ASP A 35 31.17 -13.70 -48.30
C ASP A 35 32.39 -14.13 -47.44
N LEU A 36 33.54 -13.46 -47.59
CA LEU A 36 34.79 -13.71 -46.85
C LEU A 36 35.47 -12.42 -46.37
N LEU A 37 34.72 -11.35 -46.09
CA LEU A 37 35.29 -10.20 -45.37
C LEU A 37 34.99 -10.38 -43.88
N GLU A 38 36.00 -10.84 -43.14
CA GLU A 38 35.99 -10.77 -41.68
C GLU A 38 35.70 -9.33 -41.24
N PRO A 39 34.88 -9.11 -40.20
CA PRO A 39 34.65 -7.77 -39.65
C PRO A 39 35.98 -7.07 -39.39
N ALA A 40 36.06 -5.77 -39.69
CA ALA A 40 37.27 -5.00 -39.39
C ALA A 40 37.54 -5.07 -37.88
N GLU A 41 38.73 -5.54 -37.51
CA GLU A 41 39.17 -5.58 -36.11
C GLU A 41 39.33 -4.16 -35.56
N TYR A 42 39.04 -3.97 -34.28
CA TYR A 42 39.29 -2.69 -33.61
C TYR A 42 40.81 -2.46 -33.46
N PRO A 43 41.29 -1.21 -33.54
CA PRO A 43 42.70 -0.91 -33.36
C PRO A 43 43.19 -1.37 -31.97
N THR A 44 44.39 -1.93 -31.92
CA THR A 44 45.02 -2.40 -30.67
C THR A 44 46.01 -1.39 -30.08
N ASP A 45 45.96 -0.12 -30.51
CA ASP A 45 46.94 0.91 -30.15
C ASP A 45 47.04 1.10 -28.63
N ALA A 46 48.23 0.86 -28.08
CA ALA A 46 48.51 0.92 -26.64
C ALA A 46 48.66 2.35 -26.12
N GLU A 47 49.12 3.25 -27.00
CA GLU A 47 49.61 4.57 -26.61
C GLU A 47 48.45 5.49 -26.26
N VAL A 48 48.64 6.26 -25.17
CA VAL A 48 47.74 7.36 -24.78
C VAL A 48 48.46 8.69 -24.91
N TYR A 49 49.58 8.83 -24.19
CA TYR A 49 50.45 10.00 -24.26
C TYR A 49 51.90 9.56 -24.09
N LEU A 50 52.69 9.68 -25.15
CA LEU A 50 54.15 9.47 -25.10
C LEU A 50 54.83 10.84 -25.11
N ASP A 51 54.82 11.49 -26.27
CA ASP A 51 55.35 12.85 -26.48
C ASP A 51 54.25 13.86 -26.85
N SER A 52 53.07 13.34 -27.19
CA SER A 52 51.85 14.04 -27.59
C SER A 52 50.69 13.03 -27.52
N PHE A 53 49.45 13.50 -27.66
CA PHE A 53 48.28 12.63 -27.69
C PHE A 53 48.32 11.63 -28.85
N ALA A 54 48.20 10.36 -28.53
CA ALA A 54 48.16 9.29 -29.54
C ALA A 54 46.78 9.21 -30.22
N GLY A 55 46.75 8.86 -31.51
CA GLY A 55 45.54 8.39 -32.19
C GLY A 55 44.33 9.33 -32.17
N GLY A 56 44.53 10.64 -32.06
CA GLY A 56 43.45 11.63 -32.05
C GLY A 56 42.56 11.60 -30.79
N LEU A 57 43.13 11.17 -29.65
CA LEU A 57 42.46 11.21 -28.35
C LEU A 57 41.96 12.63 -28.02
N ASP A 58 40.73 12.69 -27.54
CA ASP A 58 40.08 13.92 -27.09
C ASP A 58 40.12 14.00 -25.56
N TYR A 59 40.56 15.14 -25.02
CA TYR A 59 40.50 15.38 -23.57
C TYR A 59 39.19 16.06 -23.23
N GLN A 60 38.42 15.42 -22.36
CA GLN A 60 37.16 15.94 -21.87
C GLN A 60 37.24 16.16 -20.37
N ALA A 61 37.23 17.44 -19.97
CA ALA A 61 37.25 17.84 -18.59
C ALA A 61 35.93 17.45 -17.88
N PHE A 62 36.04 16.97 -16.65
CA PHE A 62 34.87 16.68 -15.82
C PHE A 62 34.19 17.96 -15.33
N SER A 63 32.96 17.83 -14.83
CA SER A 63 32.21 18.96 -14.28
C SER A 63 33.00 19.67 -13.18
N ASN A 64 33.02 21.00 -13.21
CA ASN A 64 33.78 21.89 -12.31
C ASN A 64 35.31 21.73 -12.33
N SER A 65 35.86 20.92 -13.23
CA SER A 65 37.30 20.88 -13.46
C SER A 65 37.75 22.15 -14.18
N LYS A 66 39.00 22.56 -13.90
CA LYS A 66 39.70 23.57 -14.69
C LYS A 66 39.81 23.12 -16.14
N LEU A 67 39.18 23.88 -17.05
CA LEU A 67 39.03 23.51 -18.47
C LEU A 67 40.35 23.56 -19.24
N ASP A 68 41.26 24.46 -18.85
CA ASP A 68 42.59 24.66 -19.41
C ASP A 68 43.68 24.01 -18.55
N ALA A 69 43.36 22.94 -17.82
CA ALA A 69 44.27 22.32 -16.86
C ALA A 69 45.47 21.62 -17.50
N ILE A 70 45.41 21.23 -18.78
CA ILE A 70 46.42 20.37 -19.41
C ILE A 70 47.23 21.11 -20.48
N SER A 71 48.53 20.77 -20.57
CA SER A 71 49.44 21.28 -21.59
C SER A 71 50.64 20.35 -21.79
N ASP A 72 51.35 20.47 -22.91
CA ASP A 72 52.62 19.77 -23.12
C ASP A 72 53.76 20.56 -22.47
N ASP A 73 54.66 19.88 -21.73
CA ASP A 73 55.85 20.49 -21.12
C ASP A 73 57.13 19.84 -21.66
N SER A 74 57.91 20.63 -22.41
CA SER A 74 59.16 20.18 -23.01
C SER A 74 60.37 20.26 -22.07
N ASP A 75 60.25 20.89 -20.90
CA ASP A 75 61.36 21.10 -19.96
C ASP A 75 61.36 20.02 -18.87
N VAL A 76 60.19 19.73 -18.30
CA VAL A 76 60.01 18.69 -17.28
C VAL A 76 59.44 17.44 -17.94
N LYS A 77 60.29 16.45 -18.21
CA LYS A 77 59.92 15.17 -18.82
C LYS A 77 60.74 14.01 -18.28
N TYR A 78 60.24 12.79 -18.39
CA TYR A 78 60.95 11.57 -18.06
C TYR A 78 61.72 11.05 -19.28
N LYS A 79 61.06 10.97 -20.44
CA LYS A 79 61.63 10.46 -21.70
C LYS A 79 61.12 11.29 -22.89
N GLY A 80 61.77 11.14 -24.04
CA GLY A 80 61.35 11.81 -25.26
C GLY A 80 61.56 13.33 -25.25
N THR A 81 60.56 14.06 -25.73
CA THR A 81 60.56 15.48 -26.11
C THR A 81 59.58 16.32 -25.27
N ALA A 82 58.50 15.74 -24.74
CA ALA A 82 57.56 16.44 -23.87
C ALA A 82 56.86 15.45 -22.91
N SER A 83 56.31 15.97 -21.80
CA SER A 83 55.39 15.24 -20.93
C SER A 83 54.04 15.98 -20.81
N LEU A 84 53.00 15.27 -20.38
CA LEU A 84 51.68 15.85 -20.12
C LEU A 84 51.72 16.56 -18.77
N LYS A 85 51.67 17.89 -18.79
CA LYS A 85 51.55 18.72 -17.59
C LYS A 85 50.08 18.96 -17.27
N VAL A 86 49.75 18.81 -16.00
CA VAL A 86 48.45 19.14 -15.40
C VAL A 86 48.66 20.21 -14.34
N THR A 87 48.01 21.36 -14.48
CA THR A 87 48.02 22.45 -13.49
C THR A 87 46.78 22.38 -12.62
N VAL A 88 46.99 21.97 -11.36
CA VAL A 88 45.95 21.87 -10.32
C VAL A 88 45.70 23.25 -9.70
N PRO A 89 44.45 23.75 -9.72
CA PRO A 89 44.13 25.07 -9.17
C PRO A 89 44.25 25.12 -7.64
N SER A 90 44.35 26.34 -7.11
CA SER A 90 44.19 26.58 -5.67
C SER A 90 42.71 26.55 -5.28
N GLU A 91 42.40 26.39 -3.99
CA GLU A 91 41.02 26.49 -3.52
C GLU A 91 40.46 27.89 -3.81
N GLY A 92 39.25 27.94 -4.38
CA GLY A 92 38.59 29.19 -4.75
C GLY A 92 38.98 29.77 -6.12
N ASP A 93 39.76 29.04 -6.93
CA ASP A 93 40.00 29.44 -8.33
C ASP A 93 38.69 29.42 -9.14
N LEU A 94 38.39 30.53 -9.80
CA LEU A 94 37.17 30.69 -10.61
C LEU A 94 37.21 29.88 -11.92
N ALA A 95 38.40 29.42 -12.34
CA ALA A 95 38.55 28.61 -13.55
C ALA A 95 38.17 27.14 -13.34
N GLY A 96 38.02 26.68 -12.09
CA GLY A 96 37.66 25.31 -11.72
C GLY A 96 38.22 24.94 -10.34
N TRP A 97 37.57 24.02 -9.63
CA TRP A 97 37.94 23.71 -8.23
C TRP A 97 39.03 22.64 -8.10
N TYR A 98 39.26 21.90 -9.17
CA TYR A 98 40.23 20.82 -9.27
C TYR A 98 40.62 20.64 -10.75
N SER A 99 41.53 19.71 -11.03
CA SER A 99 41.85 19.29 -12.40
C SER A 99 41.52 17.81 -12.58
N GLY A 100 40.62 17.50 -13.50
CA GLY A 100 40.28 16.14 -13.85
C GLY A 100 39.52 16.02 -15.16
N GLY A 101 39.70 14.88 -15.81
CA GLY A 101 39.07 14.58 -17.09
C GLY A 101 39.44 13.19 -17.59
N ALA A 102 38.82 12.83 -18.71
CA ALA A 102 39.07 11.58 -19.42
C ALA A 102 39.62 11.85 -20.83
N PHE A 103 40.48 10.94 -21.29
CA PHE A 103 41.04 10.91 -22.63
C PHE A 103 40.34 9.82 -23.43
N ILE A 104 39.65 10.22 -24.49
CA ILE A 104 38.67 9.37 -25.17
C ILE A 104 39.09 9.14 -26.60
N ALA A 105 39.16 7.87 -27.00
CA ALA A 105 39.50 7.50 -28.36
C ALA A 105 38.35 7.87 -29.32
N PRO A 106 38.66 8.34 -30.55
CA PRO A 106 37.64 8.70 -31.54
C PRO A 106 36.79 7.50 -31.99
N GLY A 107 37.29 6.29 -31.78
CA GLY A 107 36.56 5.02 -31.90
C GLY A 107 37.07 4.00 -30.88
N PRO A 108 36.33 2.91 -30.64
CA PRO A 108 36.72 1.86 -29.71
C PRO A 108 38.03 1.18 -30.11
N ARG A 109 38.82 0.77 -29.10
CA ARG A 109 40.06 0.00 -29.22
C ARG A 109 39.92 -1.38 -28.58
N ASP A 110 40.61 -2.36 -29.13
CA ASP A 110 40.76 -3.67 -28.52
C ASP A 110 41.99 -3.67 -27.61
N LEU A 111 41.73 -3.68 -26.30
CA LEU A 111 42.75 -3.70 -25.25
C LEU A 111 42.91 -5.10 -24.60
N THR A 112 42.29 -6.14 -25.17
CA THR A 112 42.30 -7.50 -24.59
C THR A 112 43.69 -8.12 -24.52
N GLY A 113 44.66 -7.58 -25.27
CA GLY A 113 46.05 -8.02 -25.28
C GLY A 113 46.89 -7.59 -24.07
N TYR A 114 46.44 -6.58 -23.31
CA TYR A 114 47.19 -5.90 -22.23
C TYR A 114 46.79 -6.39 -20.83
N ASP A 115 47.59 -6.08 -19.82
CA ASP A 115 47.28 -6.41 -18.41
C ASP A 115 47.42 -5.21 -17.44
N ALA A 116 47.94 -4.08 -17.91
CA ALA A 116 48.03 -2.86 -17.11
C ALA A 116 48.02 -1.60 -17.99
N LEU A 117 47.49 -0.51 -17.45
CA LEU A 117 47.89 0.84 -17.85
C LEU A 117 49.12 1.23 -17.01
N THR A 118 50.17 1.75 -17.65
CA THR A 118 51.35 2.24 -16.96
C THR A 118 51.66 3.67 -17.36
N PHE A 119 52.37 4.36 -16.47
CA PHE A 119 52.83 5.72 -16.70
C PHE A 119 53.97 6.06 -15.74
N TRP A 120 54.79 7.03 -16.13
CA TRP A 120 55.67 7.74 -15.23
C TRP A 120 54.98 9.00 -14.74
N ALA A 121 55.08 9.30 -13.45
CA ALA A 121 54.56 10.55 -12.92
C ALA A 121 55.44 11.18 -11.84
N LYS A 122 55.30 12.49 -11.69
CA LYS A 122 55.82 13.30 -10.58
C LYS A 122 54.93 14.53 -10.34
N ALA A 123 55.10 15.18 -9.20
CA ALA A 123 54.45 16.45 -8.89
C ALA A 123 55.46 17.53 -8.49
N SER A 124 55.05 18.81 -8.47
CA SER A 124 55.92 19.92 -8.07
C SER A 124 56.17 19.94 -6.56
N MET A 125 55.32 19.24 -5.80
CA MET A 125 55.44 18.98 -4.37
C MET A 125 54.87 17.58 -4.06
N PRO A 126 55.28 16.94 -2.95
CA PRO A 126 54.65 15.69 -2.52
C PRO A 126 53.15 15.91 -2.31
N THR A 127 52.35 15.10 -2.97
CA THR A 127 50.89 15.27 -3.01
C THR A 127 50.18 13.93 -3.15
N LEU A 128 48.89 13.94 -2.86
CA LEU A 128 47.99 12.82 -3.02
C LEU A 128 47.06 13.15 -4.20
N VAL A 129 47.14 12.33 -5.24
CA VAL A 129 46.29 12.43 -6.43
C VAL A 129 45.05 11.59 -6.19
N GLY A 130 43.88 12.22 -6.34
CA GLY A 130 42.61 11.61 -5.96
C GLY A 130 42.30 10.37 -6.77
N LEU A 131 42.51 10.40 -8.10
CA LEU A 131 42.22 9.28 -8.97
C LEU A 131 43.13 9.24 -10.20
N VAL A 132 43.57 8.05 -10.60
CA VAL A 132 44.13 7.77 -11.93
C VAL A 132 43.65 6.40 -12.43
N GLY A 133 43.20 6.32 -13.68
CA GLY A 133 42.63 5.08 -14.22
C GLY A 133 42.36 5.12 -15.72
N PHE A 134 41.48 4.23 -16.17
CA PHE A 134 40.99 4.13 -17.54
C PHE A 134 39.54 3.58 -17.55
N GLY A 135 38.94 3.55 -18.74
CA GLY A 135 37.60 3.02 -18.99
C GLY A 135 36.47 4.05 -18.90
N ASN A 136 36.74 5.28 -18.48
CA ASN A 136 35.74 6.36 -18.49
C ASN A 136 35.70 6.99 -19.88
N ASP A 137 34.61 6.78 -20.59
CA ASP A 137 34.37 7.34 -21.92
C ASP A 137 33.57 8.66 -21.89
N ASN A 138 33.32 9.19 -20.68
CA ASN A 138 32.59 10.42 -20.38
C ASN A 138 31.17 10.49 -20.99
N THR A 139 30.55 9.35 -21.24
CA THR A 139 29.17 9.25 -21.75
C THR A 139 28.12 9.12 -20.64
N GLY A 140 28.56 8.81 -19.41
CA GLY A 140 27.68 8.36 -18.33
C GLY A 140 27.28 6.88 -18.44
N THR A 141 27.72 6.17 -19.48
CA THR A 141 27.38 4.75 -19.74
C THR A 141 28.60 3.83 -19.81
N SER A 142 29.74 4.28 -19.27
CA SER A 142 30.96 3.48 -19.23
C SER A 142 30.75 2.17 -18.47
N LEU A 143 31.27 1.06 -18.99
CA LEU A 143 31.06 -0.28 -18.42
C LEU A 143 32.28 -0.80 -17.65
N TYR A 144 33.49 -0.43 -18.07
CA TYR A 144 34.72 -1.09 -17.61
C TYR A 144 35.74 -0.11 -17.00
N GLN A 145 35.27 0.84 -16.18
CA GLN A 145 36.18 1.73 -15.46
C GLN A 145 37.01 0.95 -14.43
N ALA A 146 38.32 1.21 -14.45
CA ALA A 146 39.24 0.75 -13.43
C ALA A 146 40.21 1.86 -13.01
N SER A 147 40.42 2.04 -11.71
CA SER A 147 41.25 3.13 -11.20
C SER A 147 41.94 2.81 -9.88
N LEU A 148 43.01 3.56 -9.61
CA LEU A 148 43.58 3.70 -8.29
C LEU A 148 43.20 5.07 -7.73
N THR A 149 42.97 5.13 -6.43
CA THR A 149 42.73 6.38 -5.70
C THR A 149 43.83 6.66 -4.70
N ASP A 150 43.89 7.91 -4.23
CA ASP A 150 44.80 8.36 -3.17
C ASP A 150 46.28 8.06 -3.46
N ILE A 151 46.68 8.23 -4.72
CA ILE A 151 48.02 7.87 -5.18
C ILE A 151 49.00 8.95 -4.78
N VAL A 152 50.03 8.58 -4.01
CA VAL A 152 51.06 9.52 -3.58
C VAL A 152 52.06 9.76 -4.71
N PHE A 153 52.09 10.99 -5.22
CA PHE A 153 53.11 11.46 -6.14
C PHE A 153 54.20 12.21 -5.38
N THR A 154 55.45 11.95 -5.73
CA THR A 154 56.61 12.66 -5.17
C THR A 154 57.17 13.67 -6.17
N THR A 155 58.20 14.41 -5.75
CA THR A 155 58.92 15.34 -6.62
C THR A 155 59.87 14.65 -7.60
N SER A 156 60.04 13.33 -7.49
CA SER A 156 60.86 12.51 -8.38
C SER A 156 59.97 11.64 -9.28
N TRP A 157 60.43 11.37 -10.50
CA TRP A 157 59.74 10.48 -11.43
C TRP A 157 59.64 9.07 -10.85
N GLN A 158 58.43 8.51 -10.85
CA GLN A 158 58.15 7.15 -10.44
C GLN A 158 57.26 6.47 -11.48
N LYS A 159 57.46 5.17 -11.71
CA LYS A 159 56.58 4.38 -12.56
C LYS A 159 55.41 3.87 -11.72
N PHE A 160 54.20 4.02 -12.25
CA PHE A 160 52.96 3.53 -11.67
C PHE A 160 52.33 2.51 -12.61
N ILE A 161 51.54 1.62 -12.01
CA ILE A 161 50.86 0.52 -12.68
C ILE A 161 49.41 0.57 -12.17
N VAL A 162 48.46 0.71 -13.08
CA VAL A 162 47.03 0.49 -12.84
C VAL A 162 46.69 -0.85 -13.50
N PRO A 163 46.61 -1.95 -12.71
CA PRO A 163 46.32 -3.26 -13.28
C PRO A 163 44.92 -3.31 -13.90
N ILE A 164 44.76 -4.06 -14.99
CA ILE A 164 43.47 -4.30 -15.63
C ILE A 164 42.78 -5.48 -14.91
N PRO A 165 41.59 -5.30 -14.31
CA PRO A 165 40.91 -6.38 -13.58
C PRO A 165 40.69 -7.65 -14.40
N LEU A 166 40.15 -7.50 -15.62
CA LEU A 166 39.97 -8.61 -16.55
C LEU A 166 40.02 -8.12 -17.99
N ALA A 167 41.19 -8.27 -18.63
CA ALA A 167 41.47 -7.72 -19.95
C ALA A 167 40.53 -8.22 -21.06
N SER A 168 40.03 -9.46 -20.95
CA SER A 168 39.09 -10.02 -21.95
C SER A 168 37.77 -9.26 -22.08
N LYS A 169 37.46 -8.35 -21.16
CA LYS A 169 36.28 -7.46 -21.23
C LYS A 169 36.52 -6.22 -22.10
N LEU A 170 37.76 -5.86 -22.40
CA LEU A 170 38.12 -4.58 -23.04
C LEU A 170 38.29 -4.68 -24.56
N GLY A 171 37.37 -5.36 -25.26
CA GLY A 171 37.44 -5.51 -26.72
C GLY A 171 37.01 -4.27 -27.51
N GLN A 172 36.33 -3.31 -26.86
CA GLN A 172 35.75 -2.13 -27.49
C GLN A 172 35.85 -0.88 -26.60
N GLU A 173 36.99 -0.69 -25.94
CA GLU A 173 37.15 0.38 -24.95
C GLU A 173 37.44 1.75 -25.62
N LYS A 174 36.87 2.83 -25.07
CA LYS A 174 37.09 4.20 -25.56
C LYS A 174 37.77 5.10 -24.53
N GLY A 175 37.53 4.88 -23.24
CA GLY A 175 38.18 5.62 -22.16
C GLY A 175 39.60 5.14 -21.96
N MET A 176 40.58 5.85 -22.52
CA MET A 176 41.98 5.39 -22.53
C MET A 176 42.74 5.78 -21.28
N PHE A 177 42.41 6.92 -20.68
CA PHE A 177 43.04 7.42 -19.46
C PHE A 177 42.12 8.41 -18.75
N GLN A 178 42.17 8.46 -17.43
CA GLN A 178 41.47 9.45 -16.64
C GLN A 178 42.28 9.82 -15.40
N PHE A 179 42.11 11.05 -14.92
CA PHE A 179 42.69 11.48 -13.66
C PHE A 179 41.81 12.51 -12.95
N SER A 180 42.05 12.67 -11.64
CA SER A 180 41.52 13.78 -10.86
C SER A 180 42.48 14.17 -9.74
N ALA A 181 42.73 15.46 -9.59
CA ALA A 181 43.59 16.03 -8.57
C ALA A 181 43.02 17.37 -8.07
N GLY A 182 42.83 17.49 -6.76
CA GLY A 182 42.39 18.72 -6.08
C GLY A 182 43.54 19.44 -5.37
N ALA A 183 43.26 20.67 -4.95
CA ALA A 183 44.19 21.50 -4.17
C ALA A 183 44.63 20.78 -2.88
N LEU A 184 45.90 20.88 -2.52
CA LEU A 184 46.42 20.35 -1.25
C LEU A 184 46.66 21.49 -0.28
N ASN A 185 46.02 21.45 0.90
CA ASN A 185 46.08 22.54 1.88
C ASN A 185 45.75 23.90 1.25
N LYS A 186 44.72 23.93 0.40
CA LYS A 186 44.25 25.10 -0.35
C LYS A 186 45.20 25.61 -1.45
N LEU A 187 46.35 24.99 -1.64
CA LEU A 187 47.35 25.39 -2.63
C LEU A 187 47.26 24.54 -3.90
N GLY A 188 47.32 25.22 -5.05
CA GLY A 188 47.52 24.61 -6.36
C GLY A 188 48.98 24.17 -6.58
N TYR A 189 49.16 23.25 -7.52
CA TYR A 189 50.46 22.64 -7.85
C TYR A 189 50.42 22.06 -9.27
N ASP A 190 51.56 21.57 -9.75
CA ASP A 190 51.66 20.94 -11.07
C ASP A 190 51.94 19.45 -10.91
N ILE A 191 51.33 18.63 -11.77
CA ILE A 191 51.58 17.21 -11.95
C ILE A 191 52.08 16.99 -13.37
N TRP A 192 52.99 16.04 -13.56
CA TRP A 192 53.42 15.60 -14.88
C TRP A 192 53.22 14.10 -15.03
N PHE A 193 52.70 13.69 -16.18
CA PHE A 193 52.58 12.31 -16.63
C PHE A 193 53.41 12.13 -17.90
N ASP A 194 54.10 11.00 -18.02
CA ASP A 194 54.91 10.68 -19.19
C ASP A 194 54.84 9.17 -19.49
N GLU A 195 55.01 8.79 -20.75
CA GLU A 195 54.91 7.41 -21.24
C GLU A 195 53.63 6.67 -20.77
N VAL A 196 52.47 7.33 -20.89
CA VAL A 196 51.15 6.78 -20.56
C VAL A 196 50.71 5.83 -21.67
N GLN A 197 50.65 4.53 -21.36
CA GLN A 197 50.29 3.50 -22.33
C GLN A 197 49.80 2.21 -21.66
N PHE A 198 49.06 1.40 -22.41
CA PHE A 198 48.73 0.03 -22.01
C PHE A 198 49.91 -0.90 -22.28
N GLU A 199 50.27 -1.75 -21.32
CA GLU A 199 51.35 -2.72 -21.43
C GLU A 199 50.87 -4.12 -21.06
N LYS A 200 51.56 -5.13 -21.60
CA LYS A 200 51.47 -6.52 -21.14
C LYS A 200 52.71 -6.82 -20.31
N LEU A 201 52.64 -6.57 -19.02
CA LEU A 201 53.75 -6.74 -18.08
C LEU A 201 54.03 -8.20 -17.75
N GLY A 202 53.02 -9.07 -17.83
CA GLY A 202 53.10 -10.51 -17.50
C GLY A 202 53.37 -10.79 -16.02
N THR A 203 53.34 -9.76 -15.17
CA THR A 203 53.63 -9.82 -13.74
C THR A 203 52.44 -9.45 -12.87
N ILE A 204 51.32 -9.04 -13.48
CA ILE A 204 50.04 -8.84 -12.78
C ILE A 204 49.49 -10.21 -12.41
N ALA A 205 49.23 -10.44 -11.12
CA ALA A 205 48.84 -11.75 -10.62
C ALA A 205 47.92 -11.67 -9.41
N GLN A 206 47.37 -12.84 -9.06
CA GLN A 206 46.57 -13.05 -7.85
C GLN A 206 45.40 -12.07 -7.70
N PRO A 207 44.51 -11.95 -8.70
CA PRO A 207 43.30 -11.19 -8.51
C PRO A 207 42.50 -11.75 -7.34
N ARG A 208 42.06 -10.87 -6.45
CA ARG A 208 41.23 -11.19 -5.29
C ARG A 208 40.08 -10.18 -5.27
N PRO A 209 38.91 -10.53 -5.83
CA PRO A 209 37.72 -9.71 -5.74
C PRO A 209 37.45 -9.35 -4.28
N VAL A 210 37.20 -8.08 -4.00
CA VAL A 210 36.90 -7.60 -2.64
C VAL A 210 35.40 -7.52 -2.48
N ILE A 211 34.87 -8.34 -1.58
CA ILE A 211 33.47 -8.36 -1.21
C ILE A 211 33.39 -8.39 0.31
N ALA A 212 32.58 -7.50 0.87
CA ALA A 212 32.19 -7.57 2.26
C ALA A 212 31.19 -8.72 2.44
N GLU A 213 31.33 -9.48 3.51
CA GLU A 213 30.25 -10.38 3.94
C GLU A 213 29.01 -9.52 4.19
N GLN A 214 27.93 -9.83 3.49
CA GLN A 214 26.68 -9.09 3.62
C GLN A 214 25.49 -10.04 3.45
N GLU A 215 24.49 -9.84 4.30
CA GLU A 215 23.14 -10.36 4.11
C GLU A 215 22.26 -9.22 3.63
N LEU A 216 21.58 -9.42 2.50
CA LEU A 216 20.60 -8.50 1.94
C LEU A 216 19.21 -9.02 2.26
N PHE A 217 18.32 -8.11 2.67
CA PHE A 217 16.92 -8.42 2.99
C PHE A 217 15.93 -7.67 2.08
N PRO A 218 16.03 -7.80 0.74
CA PRO A 218 15.09 -7.14 -0.15
C PRO A 218 13.70 -7.80 -0.09
N GLN A 219 12.67 -7.05 -0.47
CA GLN A 219 11.31 -7.54 -0.66
C GLN A 219 11.09 -7.98 -2.10
N VAL A 220 10.07 -8.79 -2.36
CA VAL A 220 9.72 -9.21 -3.72
C VAL A 220 9.47 -7.99 -4.61
N GLY A 221 10.23 -7.87 -5.70
CA GLY A 221 10.18 -6.74 -6.63
C GLY A 221 11.36 -5.76 -6.49
N ASP A 222 12.05 -5.74 -5.36
CA ASP A 222 13.16 -4.81 -5.13
C ASP A 222 14.37 -5.10 -6.04
N GLU A 223 15.10 -4.03 -6.35
CA GLU A 223 16.42 -4.10 -6.97
C GLU A 223 17.50 -3.58 -6.02
N VAL A 224 18.47 -4.42 -5.67
CA VAL A 224 19.57 -4.08 -4.76
C VAL A 224 20.92 -4.34 -5.41
N SER A 225 21.92 -3.51 -5.12
CA SER A 225 23.27 -3.70 -5.66
C SER A 225 24.05 -4.76 -4.90
N ALA A 226 24.79 -5.60 -5.61
CA ALA A 226 25.75 -6.56 -5.05
C ALA A 226 26.95 -5.88 -4.36
N GLY A 227 27.14 -4.56 -4.51
CA GLY A 227 28.13 -3.79 -3.75
C GLY A 227 29.59 -4.06 -4.11
N VAL A 228 29.86 -4.72 -5.25
CA VAL A 228 31.22 -5.05 -5.68
C VAL A 228 31.85 -3.87 -6.41
N SER A 229 32.92 -3.33 -5.83
CA SER A 229 33.54 -2.09 -6.32
C SER A 229 35.06 -2.16 -6.48
N SER A 230 35.70 -3.25 -6.05
CA SER A 230 37.17 -3.35 -6.14
C SER A 230 37.71 -4.78 -6.22
N VAL A 231 38.95 -4.87 -6.67
CA VAL A 231 39.76 -6.09 -6.71
C VAL A 231 41.16 -5.77 -6.18
N ILE A 232 41.72 -6.63 -5.34
CA ILE A 232 43.13 -6.57 -4.97
C ILE A 232 43.91 -7.39 -6.00
N MET A 233 44.93 -6.78 -6.61
CA MET A 233 45.85 -7.45 -7.53
C MET A 233 47.30 -7.22 -7.11
N ASN A 234 48.15 -8.23 -7.28
CA ASN A 234 49.58 -8.07 -7.09
C ASN A 234 50.21 -7.51 -8.37
N ALA A 235 50.88 -6.36 -8.26
CA ALA A 235 51.65 -5.76 -9.33
C ALA A 235 53.07 -5.49 -8.82
N ALA A 236 54.06 -6.10 -9.48
CA ALA A 236 55.47 -5.97 -9.11
C ALA A 236 55.77 -6.28 -7.61
N GLY A 237 55.07 -7.25 -7.03
CA GLY A 237 55.26 -7.66 -5.63
C GLY A 237 54.51 -6.82 -4.59
N LYS A 238 53.72 -5.82 -5.03
CA LYS A 238 52.87 -5.01 -4.16
C LYS A 238 51.40 -5.30 -4.45
N ASP A 239 50.61 -5.46 -3.40
CA ASP A 239 49.16 -5.52 -3.52
C ASP A 239 48.58 -4.11 -3.75
N LEU A 240 47.79 -3.98 -4.80
CA LEU A 240 47.08 -2.77 -5.18
C LEU A 240 45.58 -3.05 -5.15
N THR A 241 44.82 -2.22 -4.44
CA THR A 241 43.36 -2.21 -4.53
C THR A 241 42.96 -1.37 -5.73
N VAL A 242 42.41 -2.02 -6.74
CA VAL A 242 41.91 -1.39 -7.96
C VAL A 242 40.40 -1.25 -7.83
N ASN A 243 39.90 -0.02 -7.86
CA ASN A 243 38.47 0.24 -8.02
C ASN A 243 38.07 -0.27 -9.40
N ALA A 244 37.00 -1.07 -9.47
CA ALA A 244 36.58 -1.73 -10.69
C ALA A 244 35.05 -1.73 -10.77
N MET A 245 34.50 -1.37 -11.94
CA MET A 245 33.06 -1.44 -12.18
C MET A 245 32.52 -2.88 -12.16
N PRO A 246 31.23 -3.07 -11.81
CA PRO A 246 30.60 -4.38 -11.72
C PRO A 246 30.73 -5.26 -12.96
N ASN A 247 30.74 -4.69 -14.18
CA ASN A 247 30.77 -5.48 -15.42
C ASN A 247 32.09 -6.25 -15.65
N TYR A 248 33.14 -5.99 -14.86
CA TYR A 248 34.32 -6.86 -14.82
C TYR A 248 34.02 -8.23 -14.22
N PHE A 249 33.03 -8.30 -13.34
CA PHE A 249 32.70 -9.49 -12.58
C PHE A 249 31.59 -10.31 -13.26
N THR A 250 31.44 -11.54 -12.81
CA THR A 250 30.33 -12.43 -13.16
C THR A 250 29.58 -12.76 -11.88
N PHE A 251 28.28 -12.53 -11.91
CA PHE A 251 27.37 -12.79 -10.80
C PHE A 251 26.55 -14.03 -11.12
N ILE A 252 26.41 -14.93 -10.16
CA ILE A 252 25.68 -16.18 -10.32
C ILE A 252 24.76 -16.35 -9.12
N SER A 253 23.46 -16.42 -9.35
CA SER A 253 22.50 -16.77 -8.31
C SER A 253 22.44 -18.29 -8.13
N SER A 254 22.34 -18.74 -6.88
CA SER A 254 22.04 -20.15 -6.58
C SER A 254 20.60 -20.53 -6.93
N ASP A 255 19.68 -19.57 -6.98
CA ASP A 255 18.27 -19.75 -7.32
C ASP A 255 17.69 -18.48 -7.97
N GLU A 256 17.56 -18.49 -9.29
CA GLU A 256 16.98 -17.38 -10.07
C GLU A 256 15.45 -17.27 -9.93
N SER A 257 14.77 -18.26 -9.35
CA SER A 257 13.35 -18.14 -9.00
C SER A 257 13.15 -17.30 -7.74
N VAL A 258 14.18 -17.20 -6.90
CA VAL A 258 14.21 -16.38 -5.68
C VAL A 258 14.87 -15.03 -5.97
N ALA A 259 16.11 -15.01 -6.49
CA ALA A 259 16.83 -13.76 -6.79
C ALA A 259 17.56 -13.86 -8.13
N LYS A 260 17.35 -12.90 -9.03
CA LYS A 260 18.11 -12.75 -10.28
C LYS A 260 19.20 -11.71 -10.11
N VAL A 261 20.28 -11.83 -10.87
CA VAL A 261 21.34 -10.82 -10.87
C VAL A 261 21.80 -10.55 -12.30
N ASN A 262 21.92 -9.27 -12.65
CA ASN A 262 22.34 -8.85 -14.00
C ASN A 262 23.85 -8.59 -14.10
N GLU A 263 24.34 -8.27 -15.30
CA GLU A 263 25.77 -8.03 -15.55
C GLU A 263 26.33 -6.78 -14.86
N GLY A 264 25.46 -5.84 -14.47
CA GLY A 264 25.81 -4.65 -13.68
C GLY A 264 25.86 -4.91 -12.18
N GLY A 265 25.63 -6.16 -11.74
CA GLY A 265 25.60 -6.51 -10.33
C GLY A 265 24.34 -6.03 -9.59
N ILE A 266 23.25 -5.75 -10.31
CA ILE A 266 21.95 -5.46 -9.71
C ILE A 266 21.21 -6.77 -9.51
N ILE A 267 20.77 -7.01 -8.28
CA ILE A 267 20.03 -8.17 -7.82
C ILE A 267 18.54 -7.80 -7.78
N THR A 268 17.72 -8.49 -8.56
CA THR A 268 16.25 -8.36 -8.54
C THR A 268 15.67 -9.47 -7.67
N ALA A 269 14.90 -9.09 -6.65
CA ALA A 269 14.16 -10.02 -5.80
C ALA A 269 12.90 -10.52 -6.52
N VAL A 270 12.78 -11.84 -6.71
CA VAL A 270 11.75 -12.48 -7.56
C VAL A 270 10.64 -13.13 -6.74
N ALA A 271 11.01 -13.86 -5.69
CA ALA A 271 10.06 -14.56 -4.82
C ALA A 271 10.65 -14.75 -3.43
N GLU A 272 9.77 -15.04 -2.46
CA GLU A 272 10.17 -15.38 -1.11
C GLU A 272 11.14 -16.56 -1.08
N GLY A 273 12.16 -16.45 -0.24
CA GLY A 273 13.16 -17.50 -0.09
C GLY A 273 14.56 -16.95 0.17
N GLU A 274 15.55 -17.84 0.11
CA GLU A 274 16.95 -17.48 0.28
C GLU A 274 17.75 -17.89 -0.94
N ALA A 275 18.56 -16.97 -1.48
CA ALA A 275 19.48 -17.22 -2.56
C ALA A 275 20.87 -16.69 -2.21
N THR A 276 21.91 -17.36 -2.71
CA THR A 276 23.29 -16.93 -2.59
C THR A 276 23.80 -16.40 -3.93
N ILE A 277 24.29 -15.16 -3.96
CA ILE A 277 24.97 -14.60 -5.13
C ILE A 277 26.47 -14.85 -4.99
N THR A 278 27.00 -15.66 -5.91
CA THR A 278 28.43 -15.91 -6.07
C THR A 278 29.00 -14.91 -7.06
N VAL A 279 30.09 -14.24 -6.69
CA VAL A 279 30.79 -13.29 -7.55
C VAL A 279 32.14 -13.84 -7.99
N LYS A 280 32.47 -13.68 -9.26
CA LYS A 280 33.74 -14.12 -9.85
C LYS A 280 34.39 -13.01 -10.67
N LEU A 281 35.72 -12.96 -10.66
CA LEU A 281 36.51 -12.24 -11.66
C LEU A 281 37.21 -13.26 -12.55
N GLY A 282 36.69 -13.45 -13.76
CA GLY A 282 37.09 -14.56 -14.62
C GLY A 282 36.83 -15.91 -13.92
N SER A 283 37.89 -16.69 -13.70
CA SER A 283 37.80 -17.98 -13.00
C SER A 283 37.99 -17.90 -11.48
N VAL A 284 38.26 -16.71 -10.93
CA VAL A 284 38.53 -16.55 -9.49
C VAL A 284 37.27 -16.12 -8.77
N GLU A 285 36.81 -16.94 -7.83
CA GLU A 285 35.67 -16.62 -6.96
C GLU A 285 36.10 -15.65 -5.86
N ALA A 286 35.20 -14.74 -5.49
CA ALA A 286 35.37 -13.90 -4.31
C ALA A 286 35.40 -14.78 -3.04
N SER A 287 36.06 -14.29 -1.99
CA SER A 287 36.23 -15.08 -0.76
C SER A 287 34.96 -15.25 0.06
N GLN A 288 33.98 -14.35 -0.10
CA GLN A 288 32.71 -14.36 0.62
C GLN A 288 31.56 -14.30 -0.39
N PRO A 289 30.52 -15.12 -0.21
CA PRO A 289 29.29 -14.98 -0.97
C PRO A 289 28.44 -13.81 -0.44
N ILE A 290 27.43 -13.43 -1.22
CA ILE A 290 26.37 -12.51 -0.80
C ILE A 290 25.13 -13.35 -0.54
N THR A 291 24.57 -13.28 0.67
CA THR A 291 23.31 -13.97 0.99
C THR A 291 22.15 -13.01 0.80
N VAL A 292 21.10 -13.43 0.11
CA VAL A 292 19.89 -12.65 -0.14
C VAL A 292 18.72 -13.41 0.45
N LYS A 293 18.06 -12.81 1.45
CA LYS A 293 16.89 -13.36 2.13
C LYS A 293 15.68 -12.49 1.78
N ILE A 294 14.83 -13.01 0.91
CA ILE A 294 13.65 -12.30 0.45
C ILE A 294 12.49 -12.68 1.35
N GLY A 295 12.04 -11.70 2.14
CA GLY A 295 10.79 -11.81 2.88
C GLY A 295 9.60 -11.67 1.95
N ALA A 296 8.42 -12.08 2.43
CA ALA A 296 7.17 -11.65 1.82
C ALA A 296 7.21 -10.13 1.66
N ALA A 297 6.74 -9.62 0.52
CA ALA A 297 6.40 -8.20 0.47
C ALA A 297 5.45 -7.97 1.65
N PRO A 298 5.72 -6.99 2.54
CA PRO A 298 4.75 -6.60 3.55
C PRO A 298 3.44 -6.39 2.80
N PRO A 299 2.31 -6.91 3.31
CA PRO A 299 1.04 -6.64 2.66
C PRO A 299 0.96 -5.13 2.42
N GLY A 300 0.58 -4.72 1.22
CA GLY A 300 0.10 -3.36 1.06
C GLY A 300 -1.29 -3.25 1.69
N PRO A 301 -1.81 -2.05 1.87
CA PRO A 301 -3.22 -1.89 2.19
C PRO A 301 -4.08 -2.62 1.13
N ALA A 302 -5.02 -3.44 1.58
CA ALA A 302 -5.93 -4.19 0.69
C ALA A 302 -7.04 -3.29 0.12
N THR A 303 -7.30 -2.16 0.78
CA THR A 303 -8.28 -1.14 0.38
C THR A 303 -7.58 0.19 0.14
N ALA A 304 -8.15 1.03 -0.72
CA ALA A 304 -7.72 2.41 -0.88
C ALA A 304 -7.81 3.18 0.45
N ALA A 305 -7.12 4.33 0.54
CA ALA A 305 -7.29 5.23 1.67
C ALA A 305 -8.74 5.76 1.71
N PRO A 306 -9.24 6.20 2.87
CA PRO A 306 -10.53 6.87 2.97
C PRO A 306 -10.63 8.06 2.00
N MET A 307 -11.67 8.10 1.15
CA MET A 307 -11.85 9.20 0.21
C MET A 307 -12.19 10.50 0.97
N PRO A 308 -11.45 11.61 0.75
CA PRO A 308 -11.77 12.88 1.39
C PRO A 308 -13.13 13.44 0.94
N THR A 309 -13.92 13.92 1.91
CA THR A 309 -15.28 14.47 1.68
C THR A 309 -15.40 15.97 1.95
N ARG A 310 -14.36 16.62 2.50
CA ARG A 310 -14.36 18.04 2.84
C ARG A 310 -14.57 18.91 1.60
N ASP A 311 -15.22 20.07 1.75
CA ASP A 311 -15.43 21.00 0.64
C ASP A 311 -14.08 21.46 0.10
N ALA A 312 -13.85 21.28 -1.21
CA ALA A 312 -12.63 21.70 -1.87
C ALA A 312 -12.34 23.21 -1.69
N ALA A 313 -13.34 24.04 -1.40
CA ALA A 313 -13.15 25.45 -1.08
C ALA A 313 -12.40 25.70 0.24
N ASN A 314 -12.42 24.72 1.15
CA ASN A 314 -11.83 24.77 2.47
C ASN A 314 -10.53 23.95 2.57
N VAL A 315 -10.00 23.48 1.44
CA VAL A 315 -8.86 22.57 1.38
C VAL A 315 -7.70 23.17 0.57
N ILE A 316 -6.48 23.04 1.09
CA ILE A 316 -5.23 23.21 0.33
C ILE A 316 -4.56 21.84 0.26
N SER A 317 -4.67 21.16 -0.89
CA SER A 317 -4.11 19.83 -1.07
C SER A 317 -2.68 19.85 -1.61
N LEU A 318 -1.83 18.97 -1.07
CA LEU A 318 -0.52 18.62 -1.60
C LEU A 318 -0.58 17.32 -2.40
N PHE A 319 -1.39 16.35 -1.94
CA PHE A 319 -1.59 15.06 -2.61
C PHE A 319 -2.95 14.48 -2.25
N SER A 320 -3.80 14.27 -3.24
CA SER A 320 -5.07 13.56 -3.12
C SER A 320 -5.66 13.35 -4.52
N ASN A 321 -6.42 12.27 -4.69
CA ASN A 321 -7.21 12.04 -5.89
C ASN A 321 -8.54 12.82 -5.88
N ALA A 322 -9.00 13.29 -4.72
CA ALA A 322 -10.25 14.02 -4.55
C ALA A 322 -10.14 15.53 -4.83
N TYR A 323 -8.94 16.11 -4.73
CA TYR A 323 -8.70 17.56 -4.81
C TYR A 323 -7.73 17.95 -5.92
N THR A 324 -7.73 19.23 -6.26
CA THR A 324 -6.67 19.81 -7.10
C THR A 324 -5.44 20.06 -6.24
N ASN A 325 -4.36 19.32 -6.52
CA ASN A 325 -3.12 19.40 -5.77
C ASN A 325 -2.32 20.67 -6.12
N ASN A 326 -1.77 21.32 -5.10
CA ASN A 326 -0.75 22.34 -5.27
C ASN A 326 0.56 21.66 -5.69
N PRO A 327 1.39 22.32 -6.51
CA PRO A 327 2.67 21.78 -6.92
C PRO A 327 3.58 21.48 -5.73
N VAL A 328 4.15 20.28 -5.75
CA VAL A 328 5.22 19.84 -4.85
C VAL A 328 6.48 19.67 -5.72
N ASP A 329 7.59 20.28 -5.29
CA ASP A 329 8.84 20.28 -6.04
C ASP A 329 9.47 18.89 -6.05
N THR A 330 9.46 18.22 -4.90
CA THR A 330 9.87 16.82 -4.77
C THR A 330 9.21 16.14 -3.57
N TRP A 331 8.93 14.85 -3.71
CA TRP A 331 8.46 13.96 -2.65
C TRP A 331 9.62 13.26 -1.90
N SER A 332 10.85 13.46 -2.38
CA SER A 332 12.10 12.93 -1.84
C SER A 332 13.22 13.92 -2.17
N ALA A 333 13.65 14.68 -1.17
CA ALA A 333 14.70 15.69 -1.34
C ALA A 333 16.09 15.06 -1.30
N ASP A 334 17.08 15.63 -2.02
CA ASP A 334 18.45 15.09 -2.15
C ASP A 334 19.20 14.79 -0.82
N TRP A 335 18.68 15.29 0.31
CA TRP A 335 19.22 15.12 1.65
C TRP A 335 18.49 14.07 2.49
N ASP A 336 17.45 13.42 1.95
CA ASP A 336 16.68 12.39 2.64
C ASP A 336 17.40 11.04 2.77
N GLN A 337 16.77 10.15 3.54
CA GLN A 337 17.18 8.76 3.71
C GLN A 337 15.91 7.89 3.70
N ALA A 338 15.31 7.76 2.51
CA ALA A 338 14.17 6.91 2.23
C ALA A 338 14.10 6.63 0.72
N ASP A 339 13.48 5.53 0.33
CA ASP A 339 13.03 5.32 -1.04
C ASP A 339 11.57 5.76 -1.14
N VAL A 340 11.16 6.40 -2.25
CA VAL A 340 9.76 6.76 -2.51
C VAL A 340 9.29 6.18 -3.84
N ALA A 341 8.08 5.65 -3.87
CA ALA A 341 7.42 5.13 -5.05
C ALA A 341 5.94 5.52 -5.10
N ASP A 342 5.40 5.60 -6.31
CA ASP A 342 3.96 5.72 -6.55
C ASP A 342 3.35 4.33 -6.70
N LYS A 343 2.23 4.08 -6.02
CA LYS A 343 1.46 2.85 -6.16
C LYS A 343 -0.01 3.18 -6.34
N GLN A 344 -0.75 2.29 -7.01
CA GLN A 344 -2.20 2.36 -7.02
C GLN A 344 -2.81 1.27 -6.17
N ILE A 345 -3.73 1.64 -5.29
CA ILE A 345 -4.50 0.70 -4.47
C ILE A 345 -5.97 0.90 -4.87
N ASN A 346 -6.55 -0.10 -5.54
CA ASN A 346 -7.92 -0.04 -6.08
C ASN A 346 -8.21 1.22 -6.95
N GLY A 347 -7.19 1.75 -7.63
CA GLY A 347 -7.30 2.93 -8.51
C GLY A 347 -7.04 4.27 -7.81
N ASP A 348 -6.73 4.25 -6.52
CA ASP A 348 -6.32 5.43 -5.75
C ASP A 348 -4.79 5.54 -5.73
N ASP A 349 -4.25 6.75 -5.94
CA ASP A 349 -2.80 6.96 -6.01
C ASP A 349 -2.22 7.14 -4.60
N VAL A 350 -1.20 6.36 -4.26
CA VAL A 350 -0.61 6.32 -2.91
C VAL A 350 0.90 6.53 -3.00
N LYS A 351 1.46 7.36 -2.12
CA LYS A 351 2.91 7.47 -1.91
C LYS A 351 3.38 6.36 -0.99
N VAL A 352 4.35 5.56 -1.42
CA VAL A 352 4.96 4.51 -0.62
C VAL A 352 6.38 4.92 -0.30
N TYR A 353 6.71 5.00 0.98
CA TYR A 353 8.07 5.16 1.46
C TYR A 353 8.57 3.84 2.03
N SER A 354 9.76 3.41 1.63
CA SER A 354 10.47 2.26 2.18
C SER A 354 11.86 2.68 2.65
N ASN A 355 12.47 1.89 3.55
CA ASN A 355 13.73 2.26 4.20
C ASN A 355 13.69 3.66 4.85
N LEU A 356 12.51 4.10 5.30
CA LEU A 356 12.29 5.44 5.82
C LEU A 356 13.06 5.64 7.13
N ALA A 357 14.14 6.42 7.08
CA ALA A 357 14.73 7.06 8.25
C ALA A 357 14.20 8.50 8.40
N PHE A 358 14.20 9.25 7.30
CA PHE A 358 13.49 10.51 7.15
C PHE A 358 13.36 10.89 5.66
N ALA A 359 12.26 11.52 5.28
CA ALA A 359 12.01 11.99 3.91
C ALA A 359 11.58 13.46 3.90
N GLY A 360 12.16 14.22 2.97
CA GLY A 360 11.84 15.63 2.74
C GLY A 360 10.87 15.80 1.58
N ILE A 361 9.71 16.37 1.86
CA ILE A 361 8.73 16.79 0.85
C ILE A 361 8.84 18.32 0.73
N ASP A 362 9.39 18.78 -0.39
CA ASP A 362 9.72 20.18 -0.63
C ASP A 362 8.72 20.82 -1.59
N PHE A 363 8.21 21.99 -1.21
CA PHE A 363 7.32 22.84 -2.01
C PHE A 363 7.71 24.32 -1.84
N SER A 364 9.00 24.59 -1.64
CA SER A 364 9.54 25.94 -1.43
C SER A 364 9.46 26.83 -2.67
N SER A 365 9.36 26.26 -3.89
CA SER A 365 9.16 27.06 -5.11
C SER A 365 7.76 27.67 -5.20
N GLN A 366 6.77 27.01 -4.58
CA GLN A 366 5.40 27.48 -4.46
C GLN A 366 4.87 27.24 -3.04
N GLN A 367 5.31 28.11 -2.13
CA GLN A 367 4.98 28.04 -0.72
C GLN A 367 3.46 28.06 -0.46
N ILE A 368 3.07 27.32 0.58
CA ILE A 368 1.68 27.20 1.00
C ILE A 368 1.37 28.24 2.08
N ASN A 369 0.33 29.04 1.82
CA ASN A 369 -0.26 29.91 2.83
C ASN A 369 -1.43 29.20 3.53
N ALA A 370 -1.13 28.53 4.64
CA ALA A 370 -2.09 27.85 5.52
C ALA A 370 -2.53 28.74 6.69
N SER A 371 -2.39 30.07 6.61
CA SER A 371 -2.72 30.97 7.72
C SER A 371 -4.20 30.94 8.12
N SER A 372 -5.08 30.64 7.17
CA SER A 372 -6.52 30.46 7.41
C SER A 372 -6.89 29.02 7.78
N MET A 373 -5.95 28.07 7.70
CA MET A 373 -6.16 26.65 7.95
C MET A 373 -6.05 26.35 9.44
N THR A 374 -6.82 25.37 9.90
CA THR A 374 -6.84 24.91 11.29
C THR A 374 -6.09 23.61 11.48
N ASN A 375 -6.03 22.76 10.45
CA ASN A 375 -5.57 21.38 10.56
C ASN A 375 -4.68 20.94 9.37
N LEU A 376 -3.85 19.93 9.62
CA LEU A 376 -3.18 19.09 8.62
C LEU A 376 -3.85 17.71 8.64
N TYR A 377 -4.30 17.22 7.49
CA TYR A 377 -4.85 15.88 7.29
C TYR A 377 -3.89 15.03 6.45
N MET A 378 -3.78 13.75 6.78
CA MET A 378 -2.97 12.74 6.08
C MET A 378 -3.53 11.36 6.39
N ASP A 379 -3.76 10.52 5.37
CA ASP A 379 -3.99 9.10 5.58
C ASP A 379 -2.65 8.35 5.67
N PHE A 380 -2.51 7.55 6.72
CA PHE A 380 -1.30 6.82 7.04
C PHE A 380 -1.61 5.33 7.16
N TRP A 381 -0.82 4.49 6.49
CA TRP A 381 -0.87 3.04 6.66
C TRP A 381 0.54 2.46 6.73
N THR A 382 0.76 1.48 7.59
CA THR A 382 2.05 0.78 7.67
C THR A 382 1.84 -0.70 7.94
N PRO A 383 2.63 -1.60 7.32
CA PRO A 383 2.65 -2.99 7.69
C PRO A 383 3.52 -3.24 8.94
N ASP A 384 4.37 -2.27 9.30
CA ASP A 384 5.35 -2.41 10.36
C ASP A 384 4.69 -2.29 11.74
N PRO A 385 5.24 -2.95 12.78
CA PRO A 385 4.74 -2.83 14.14
C PRO A 385 4.76 -1.38 14.65
N THR A 386 3.61 -0.86 15.10
CA THR A 386 3.50 0.49 15.70
C THR A 386 3.54 0.50 17.23
N ALA A 387 3.67 -0.67 17.86
CA ALA A 387 3.81 -0.78 19.30
C ALA A 387 5.12 -0.13 19.79
N SER A 388 5.11 0.39 21.02
CA SER A 388 6.28 1.01 21.64
C SER A 388 7.51 0.09 21.55
N PRO A 389 8.69 0.59 21.14
CA PRO A 389 9.09 2.00 21.07
C PRO A 389 8.83 2.72 19.74
N ALA A 390 8.18 2.08 18.76
CA ALA A 390 8.01 2.65 17.43
C ALA A 390 7.24 3.99 17.44
N ALA A 391 7.71 4.94 16.63
CA ALA A 391 7.04 6.22 16.41
C ALA A 391 7.13 6.68 14.96
N PHE A 392 6.08 7.36 14.49
CA PHE A 392 6.08 8.12 13.23
C PHE A 392 6.12 9.61 13.56
N LYS A 393 6.78 10.41 12.74
CA LYS A 393 7.03 11.81 13.01
C LYS A 393 6.69 12.67 11.82
N ILE A 394 6.11 13.82 12.11
CA ILE A 394 5.69 14.80 11.12
C ILE A 394 6.25 16.15 11.53
N LYS A 395 7.00 16.80 10.65
CA LYS A 395 7.55 18.12 10.89
C LYS A 395 7.15 19.08 9.78
N LEU A 396 6.67 20.26 10.17
CA LEU A 396 6.36 21.36 9.26
C LEU A 396 7.42 22.46 9.41
N VAL A 397 7.78 23.08 8.28
CA VAL A 397 8.74 24.19 8.22
C VAL A 397 8.15 25.36 7.43
N ASP A 398 8.11 26.53 8.05
CA ASP A 398 7.73 27.83 7.45
C ASP A 398 8.99 28.70 7.32
N PHE A 399 9.26 29.23 6.12
CA PHE A 399 10.45 30.05 5.84
C PHE A 399 10.28 31.54 6.21
N GLY A 400 9.39 31.83 7.17
CA GLY A 400 9.21 33.18 7.66
C GLY A 400 8.69 34.15 6.60
N ALA A 401 8.69 35.44 6.89
CA ALA A 401 8.12 36.47 6.02
C ALA A 401 8.99 36.80 4.80
N ASP A 402 10.29 36.49 4.86
CA ASP A 402 11.19 36.69 3.73
C ASP A 402 11.08 35.59 2.65
N GLY A 403 10.45 34.46 3.01
CA GLY A 403 10.20 33.34 2.13
C GLY A 403 11.46 32.56 1.76
N ALA A 404 12.55 32.70 2.53
CA ALA A 404 13.84 32.09 2.24
C ALA A 404 14.45 31.40 3.46
N PHE A 405 14.89 30.15 3.27
CA PHE A 405 15.56 29.39 4.32
C PHE A 405 16.83 30.09 4.85
N GLY A 406 16.98 30.15 6.17
CA GLY A 406 18.15 30.67 6.86
C GLY A 406 18.13 32.18 7.13
N GLY A 407 16.99 32.86 6.98
CA GLY A 407 16.78 34.29 7.23
C GLY A 407 16.69 34.68 8.72
N GLY A 408 16.50 33.69 9.60
CA GLY A 408 16.36 33.86 11.05
C GLY A 408 14.93 34.12 11.53
N ASP A 409 13.96 34.13 10.61
CA ASP A 409 12.51 34.16 10.86
C ASP A 409 11.81 32.83 10.52
N ASP A 410 12.56 31.82 10.08
CA ASP A 410 12.10 30.44 9.92
C ASP A 410 11.49 29.90 11.23
N SER A 411 10.44 29.10 11.10
CA SER A 411 9.84 28.40 12.24
C SER A 411 9.47 26.96 11.88
N GLU A 412 9.61 26.06 12.84
CA GLU A 412 9.42 24.63 12.62
C GLU A 412 8.99 23.91 13.90
N HIS A 413 8.30 22.79 13.74
CA HIS A 413 8.00 21.89 14.85
C HIS A 413 7.83 20.46 14.37
N GLU A 414 8.37 19.50 15.13
CA GLU A 414 8.22 18.06 14.90
C GLU A 414 7.23 17.49 15.91
N LEU A 415 6.20 16.82 15.39
CA LEU A 415 5.29 15.99 16.16
C LEU A 415 5.72 14.53 16.12
N VAL A 416 5.45 13.82 17.21
CA VAL A 416 5.70 12.38 17.36
C VAL A 416 4.37 11.69 17.61
N LEU A 417 4.02 10.77 16.72
CA LEU A 417 2.82 9.96 16.74
C LEU A 417 3.19 8.51 17.09
N THR A 418 2.37 7.87 17.92
CA THR A 418 2.58 6.50 18.41
C THR A 418 1.25 5.76 18.44
N ALA A 419 1.25 4.47 18.76
CA ALA A 419 0.02 3.73 19.01
C ALA A 419 -0.83 4.28 20.18
N SER A 420 -0.31 5.25 20.95
CA SER A 420 -1.00 5.89 22.06
C SER A 420 -1.21 7.41 21.87
N SER A 421 -0.89 7.97 20.70
CA SER A 421 -1.19 9.37 20.40
C SER A 421 -2.66 9.56 20.01
N THR A 422 -3.11 10.80 19.89
CA THR A 422 -4.42 11.14 19.33
C THR A 422 -4.21 12.15 18.20
N PRO A 423 -4.42 11.78 16.93
CA PRO A 423 -4.78 10.44 16.43
C PRO A 423 -3.67 9.39 16.63
N ALA A 424 -4.05 8.11 16.76
CA ALA A 424 -3.13 6.98 16.97
C ALA A 424 -2.69 6.36 15.63
N ILE A 425 -1.46 5.86 15.56
CA ILE A 425 -1.00 5.05 14.42
C ILE A 425 -1.15 3.56 14.70
N THR A 426 -1.66 2.80 13.72
CA THR A 426 -1.88 1.36 13.83
C THR A 426 -1.21 0.61 12.70
N SER A 427 -0.78 -0.63 12.97
CA SER A 427 -0.26 -1.54 11.94
C SER A 427 -1.42 -2.15 11.16
N ASN A 428 -1.22 -2.33 9.86
CA ASN A 428 -2.12 -3.01 8.93
C ASN A 428 -3.52 -2.40 8.77
N ALA A 429 -3.71 -1.14 9.17
CA ALA A 429 -4.96 -0.38 8.98
C ALA A 429 -4.67 1.08 8.62
N TRP A 430 -5.58 1.70 7.86
CA TRP A 430 -5.48 3.12 7.54
C TRP A 430 -5.83 3.93 8.78
N ALA A 431 -4.96 4.87 9.14
CA ALA A 431 -5.17 5.86 10.18
C ALA A 431 -5.27 7.23 9.52
N SER A 432 -6.44 7.88 9.62
CA SER A 432 -6.57 9.26 9.18
C SER A 432 -6.08 10.20 10.26
N LEU A 433 -4.94 10.83 9.99
CA LEU A 433 -4.27 11.75 10.89
C LEU A 433 -4.79 13.16 10.65
N ASP A 434 -5.88 13.54 11.33
CA ASP A 434 -6.34 14.93 11.38
C ASP A 434 -5.70 15.66 12.57
N ILE A 435 -4.69 16.47 12.30
CA ILE A 435 -3.81 17.06 13.30
C ILE A 435 -4.06 18.57 13.36
N PRO A 436 -4.51 19.10 14.51
CA PRO A 436 -4.62 20.54 14.70
C PRO A 436 -3.26 21.22 14.49
N LEU A 437 -3.22 22.26 13.66
CA LEU A 437 -2.01 23.04 13.43
C LEU A 437 -1.51 23.73 14.70
N SER A 438 -2.38 23.88 15.71
CA SER A 438 -2.01 24.34 17.05
C SER A 438 -1.10 23.37 17.81
N ALA A 439 -1.06 22.09 17.45
CA ALA A 439 -0.15 21.10 18.02
C ALA A 439 1.31 21.38 17.65
N PHE A 440 1.57 22.03 16.51
CA PHE A 440 2.89 22.43 16.06
C PHE A 440 3.37 23.71 16.79
N SER A 441 3.56 23.64 18.11
CA SER A 441 3.76 24.84 18.94
C SER A 441 5.02 25.67 18.60
N GLY A 442 5.99 25.08 17.91
CA GLY A 442 7.19 25.76 17.40
C GLY A 442 7.01 26.47 16.05
N LEU A 443 5.90 26.21 15.37
CA LEU A 443 5.54 26.80 14.08
C LEU A 443 4.88 28.17 14.31
N ALA A 444 5.71 29.22 14.35
CA ALA A 444 5.30 30.57 14.71
C ALA A 444 4.42 31.22 13.64
N ASN A 445 4.63 30.87 12.37
CA ASN A 445 3.88 31.35 11.21
C ASN A 445 3.42 30.18 10.34
N ARG A 446 2.40 30.42 9.52
CA ARG A 446 1.84 29.45 8.56
C ARG A 446 1.60 30.07 7.18
N GLY A 447 2.26 31.19 6.92
CA GLY A 447 2.04 31.98 5.71
C GLY A 447 2.86 31.49 4.52
N ASN A 448 4.01 30.87 4.81
CA ASN A 448 5.02 30.47 3.85
C ASN A 448 5.55 29.07 4.20
N LEU A 449 4.63 28.12 4.44
CA LEU A 449 4.99 26.72 4.61
C LEU A 449 5.71 26.25 3.36
N SER A 450 6.87 25.64 3.55
CA SER A 450 7.80 25.31 2.46
C SER A 450 8.17 23.85 2.45
N GLN A 451 8.10 23.16 3.59
CA GLN A 451 8.49 21.75 3.70
C GLN A 451 7.61 20.98 4.67
N LEU A 452 7.35 19.72 4.31
CA LEU A 452 6.83 18.66 5.16
C LEU A 452 7.92 17.59 5.26
N ILE A 453 8.27 17.19 6.49
CA ILE A 453 9.29 16.17 6.74
C ILE A 453 8.63 15.03 7.51
N ILE A 454 8.77 13.82 6.99
CA ILE A 454 8.30 12.60 7.65
C ILE A 454 9.51 11.78 8.11
N ALA A 455 9.39 11.08 9.23
CA ALA A 455 10.44 10.18 9.73
C ALA A 455 9.78 9.11 10.62
N GLY A 456 10.37 7.94 10.78
CA GLY A 456 9.78 6.97 11.69
C GLY A 456 10.57 5.68 11.85
N ASP A 457 10.21 4.94 12.91
CA ASP A 457 10.63 3.57 13.11
C ASP A 457 9.83 2.57 12.24
N PRO A 458 8.54 2.81 11.92
CA PRO A 458 7.93 2.23 10.73
C PRO A 458 8.72 2.72 9.52
N ASN A 459 9.49 1.82 8.92
CA ASN A 459 10.38 2.12 7.80
C ASN A 459 9.68 1.92 6.46
N THR A 460 8.49 1.28 6.47
CA THR A 460 7.58 1.14 5.34
C THR A 460 6.27 1.86 5.65
N VAL A 461 5.97 2.95 4.96
CA VAL A 461 4.74 3.73 5.17
C VAL A 461 4.07 4.07 3.85
N TYR A 462 2.75 4.01 3.85
CA TYR A 462 1.88 4.37 2.74
C TYR A 462 1.13 5.63 3.15
N LEU A 463 1.25 6.67 2.34
CA LEU A 463 0.66 7.98 2.58
C LEU A 463 -0.27 8.35 1.43
N ASP A 464 -1.44 8.85 1.80
CA ASP A 464 -2.41 9.41 0.87
C ASP A 464 -3.05 10.66 1.49
N ASN A 465 -3.81 11.40 0.69
CA ASN A 465 -4.67 12.50 1.12
C ASN A 465 -3.98 13.49 2.06
N ILE A 466 -2.87 14.08 1.62
CA ILE A 466 -2.10 15.08 2.36
C ILE A 466 -2.62 16.47 2.02
N TYR A 467 -3.27 17.14 2.97
CA TYR A 467 -3.82 18.49 2.76
C TYR A 467 -4.03 19.28 4.06
N PHE A 468 -4.14 20.60 3.94
CA PHE A 468 -4.56 21.49 5.04
C PHE A 468 -6.02 21.87 4.89
N HIS A 469 -6.76 22.01 5.98
CA HIS A 469 -8.17 22.41 5.95
C HIS A 469 -8.54 23.39 7.07
N ASN A 470 -9.64 24.13 6.91
CA ASN A 470 -10.13 25.16 7.83
C ASN A 470 -11.60 25.02 8.28
N GLU A 471 -12.20 23.85 8.08
CA GLU A 471 -13.51 23.54 8.64
C GLU A 471 -13.33 23.35 10.15
N GLY A 472 -13.97 24.21 10.97
CA GLY A 472 -14.04 23.98 12.41
C GLY A 472 -14.80 22.68 12.64
N ASP A 473 -14.34 21.84 13.58
CA ASP A 473 -14.86 20.49 13.85
C ASP A 473 -16.40 20.41 13.79
N ASN A 474 -16.90 20.15 12.60
CA ASN A 474 -17.91 19.13 12.35
C ASN A 474 -17.11 17.87 11.97
N GLY A 475 -16.47 17.27 12.99
CA GLY A 475 -15.96 15.90 13.00
C GLY A 475 -15.07 15.47 11.83
N GLY A 476 -13.80 15.89 11.85
CA GLY A 476 -12.80 15.48 10.86
C GLY A 476 -11.81 14.39 11.29
N SER A 477 -11.97 13.77 12.46
CA SER A 477 -11.14 12.64 12.89
C SER A 477 -11.61 11.36 12.22
N GLY A 478 -10.67 10.62 11.60
CA GLY A 478 -10.93 9.37 10.89
C GLY A 478 -11.80 8.39 11.67
N GLY A 479 -13.00 8.19 11.16
CA GLY A 479 -13.89 7.10 11.46
C GLY A 479 -15.01 7.20 10.46
N ASN A 480 -15.24 6.11 9.72
CA ASN A 480 -16.57 5.66 9.32
C ASN A 480 -17.60 6.77 9.05
N ASN A 481 -17.86 7.04 7.76
CA ASN A 481 -19.14 7.56 7.25
C ASN A 481 -19.71 8.74 8.07
N THR A 482 -19.49 10.00 7.67
CA THR A 482 -19.89 11.19 8.43
C THR A 482 -21.40 11.43 8.53
N GLU A 483 -22.20 10.66 7.79
CA GLU A 483 -23.66 10.63 7.84
C GLU A 483 -24.14 9.18 7.62
N PRO A 484 -25.32 8.76 8.07
CA PRO A 484 -25.79 7.41 7.80
C PRO A 484 -26.01 7.23 6.28
N ALA A 485 -25.52 6.14 5.69
CA ALA A 485 -25.68 5.88 4.26
C ALA A 485 -27.06 5.26 3.91
N THR A 486 -27.72 4.68 4.91
CA THR A 486 -29.06 4.08 4.80
C THR A 486 -30.01 4.80 5.74
N ALA A 487 -31.30 4.83 5.40
CA ALA A 487 -32.34 5.31 6.31
C ALA A 487 -32.36 4.49 7.61
N ALA A 488 -32.98 5.04 8.65
CA ALA A 488 -33.23 4.27 9.87
C ALA A 488 -34.13 3.06 9.56
N PRO A 489 -34.06 1.99 10.36
CA PRO A 489 -34.93 0.83 10.17
C PRO A 489 -36.41 1.23 10.20
N MET A 490 -37.17 0.83 9.16
CA MET A 490 -38.59 1.17 9.08
C MET A 490 -39.38 0.51 10.24
N PRO A 491 -40.16 1.28 11.03
CA PRO A 491 -40.96 0.72 12.12
C PRO A 491 -42.00 -0.30 11.66
N THR A 492 -42.24 -1.34 12.47
CA THR A 492 -43.13 -2.46 12.11
C THR A 492 -44.35 -2.64 13.01
N ALA A 493 -44.43 -1.94 14.15
CA ALA A 493 -45.58 -2.01 15.04
C ALA A 493 -46.90 -1.60 14.34
N ASP A 494 -48.02 -2.21 14.74
CA ASP A 494 -49.33 -1.81 14.21
C ASP A 494 -49.61 -0.36 14.64
N ALA A 495 -49.93 0.51 13.68
CA ALA A 495 -50.21 1.91 13.94
C ALA A 495 -51.33 2.14 14.97
N ALA A 496 -52.22 1.17 15.19
CA ALA A 496 -53.24 1.23 16.25
C ALA A 496 -52.68 1.05 17.67
N ASP A 497 -51.49 0.46 17.80
CA ASP A 497 -50.78 0.16 19.04
C ASP A 497 -49.57 1.09 19.24
N VAL A 498 -49.50 2.22 18.51
CA VAL A 498 -48.38 3.18 18.54
C VAL A 498 -48.85 4.59 18.87
N VAL A 499 -48.05 5.29 19.68
CA VAL A 499 -48.11 6.74 19.92
C VAL A 499 -46.78 7.36 19.51
N SER A 500 -46.76 8.01 18.35
CA SER A 500 -45.53 8.51 17.72
C SER A 500 -45.24 9.96 18.05
N LEU A 501 -43.98 10.29 18.36
CA LEU A 501 -43.47 11.66 18.46
C LEU A 501 -42.82 12.10 17.14
N TYR A 502 -42.09 11.20 16.48
CA TYR A 502 -41.43 11.44 15.20
C TYR A 502 -41.25 10.13 14.44
N SER A 503 -41.79 10.05 13.22
CA SER A 503 -41.61 8.93 12.30
C SER A 503 -42.24 9.29 10.96
N ASN A 504 -41.71 8.73 9.88
CA ASN A 504 -42.28 8.84 8.55
C ASN A 504 -43.44 7.86 8.31
N VAL A 505 -43.59 6.85 9.16
CA VAL A 505 -44.59 5.78 9.02
C VAL A 505 -45.88 6.10 9.76
N TYR A 506 -45.78 6.66 10.97
CA TYR A 506 -46.92 6.89 11.86
C TYR A 506 -47.43 8.33 11.81
N THR A 507 -48.67 8.52 12.29
CA THR A 507 -49.18 9.87 12.55
C THR A 507 -48.57 10.40 13.84
N ASN A 508 -47.75 11.45 13.74
CA ASN A 508 -47.03 12.03 14.88
C ASN A 508 -47.93 12.93 15.74
N ALA A 509 -47.70 12.90 17.05
CA ALA A 509 -48.26 13.83 18.01
C ALA A 509 -47.74 15.25 17.76
N THR A 510 -48.44 16.25 18.29
CA THR A 510 -48.00 17.64 18.20
C THR A 510 -46.80 17.85 19.13
N ILE A 511 -45.65 18.24 18.56
CA ILE A 511 -44.45 18.61 19.31
C ILE A 511 -44.30 20.13 19.25
N ASP A 512 -44.09 20.78 20.41
CA ASP A 512 -43.94 22.24 20.50
C ASP A 512 -42.60 22.69 19.96
N THR A 513 -41.52 21.99 20.36
CA THR A 513 -40.16 22.21 19.87
C THR A 513 -39.30 20.96 20.00
N TRP A 514 -38.35 20.82 19.06
CA TRP A 514 -37.30 19.81 19.06
C TRP A 514 -35.99 20.29 19.70
N SER A 515 -35.93 21.58 20.04
CA SER A 515 -34.86 22.22 20.82
C SER A 515 -35.47 23.30 21.71
N ALA A 516 -35.40 23.09 23.01
CA ALA A 516 -35.98 23.97 24.02
C ALA A 516 -35.03 25.13 24.35
N GLU A 517 -35.55 26.28 24.76
CA GLU A 517 -34.70 27.47 25.04
C GLU A 517 -33.62 27.25 26.12
N TRP A 518 -33.77 26.20 26.93
CA TRP A 518 -32.87 25.82 28.02
C TRP A 518 -31.83 24.77 27.63
N ASP A 519 -31.88 24.25 26.40
CA ASP A 519 -31.00 23.19 25.93
C ASP A 519 -29.61 23.69 25.48
N GLN A 520 -28.73 22.75 25.16
CA GLN A 520 -27.39 22.97 24.61
C GLN A 520 -27.12 21.94 23.51
N ALA A 521 -27.74 22.17 22.35
CA ALA A 521 -27.50 21.44 21.11
C ALA A 521 -27.97 22.30 19.93
N ASP A 522 -27.39 22.07 18.76
CA ASP A 522 -27.96 22.55 17.50
C ASP A 522 -28.83 21.42 16.91
N VAL A 523 -30.05 21.73 16.48
CA VAL A 523 -30.95 20.77 15.82
C VAL A 523 -31.33 21.25 14.42
N GLU A 524 -31.31 20.33 13.46
CA GLU A 524 -31.87 20.56 12.13
C GLU A 524 -32.61 19.34 11.59
N ASP A 525 -33.51 19.59 10.63
CA ASP A 525 -34.13 18.54 9.83
C ASP A 525 -33.16 18.11 8.72
N ALA A 526 -32.85 16.83 8.67
CA ALA A 526 -32.01 16.22 7.63
C ALA A 526 -32.76 15.10 6.91
N GLN A 527 -32.16 14.60 5.83
CA GLN A 527 -32.74 13.57 4.97
C GLN A 527 -31.68 12.50 4.70
N VAL A 528 -31.98 11.26 5.03
CA VAL A 528 -31.07 10.12 4.87
C VAL A 528 -31.75 9.06 4.00
N ALA A 529 -31.19 8.79 2.83
CA ALA A 529 -31.76 7.88 1.83
C ALA A 529 -33.26 8.13 1.51
N GLY A 530 -33.74 9.38 1.65
CA GLY A 530 -35.14 9.77 1.42
C GLY A 530 -36.04 9.75 2.65
N ASP A 531 -35.49 9.44 3.83
CA ASP A 531 -36.17 9.41 5.11
C ASP A 531 -35.86 10.66 5.95
N ASP A 532 -36.85 11.22 6.64
CA ASP A 532 -36.68 12.43 7.43
C ASP A 532 -36.05 12.06 8.77
N VAL A 533 -34.99 12.76 9.17
CA VAL A 533 -34.29 12.51 10.44
C VAL A 533 -34.01 13.82 11.17
N LYS A 534 -33.94 13.78 12.50
CA LYS A 534 -33.43 14.89 13.31
C LYS A 534 -31.92 14.76 13.46
N LEU A 535 -31.18 15.77 13.03
CA LEU A 535 -29.74 15.85 13.26
C LEU A 535 -29.47 16.78 14.43
N TYR A 536 -28.91 16.24 15.50
CA TYR A 536 -28.34 17.00 16.60
C TYR A 536 -26.82 17.10 16.45
N THR A 537 -26.30 18.31 16.52
CA THR A 537 -24.85 18.60 16.57
C THR A 537 -24.54 19.46 17.79
N ASN A 538 -23.27 19.50 18.22
CA ASN A 538 -22.88 20.16 19.46
C ASN A 538 -23.71 19.71 20.67
N LEU A 539 -24.15 18.46 20.68
CA LEU A 539 -25.05 17.92 21.69
C LEU A 539 -24.34 17.80 23.04
N VAL A 540 -24.78 18.62 23.99
CA VAL A 540 -24.51 18.42 25.43
C VAL A 540 -25.78 17.85 26.09
N PHE A 541 -26.92 18.49 25.81
CA PHE A 541 -28.26 17.98 26.10
C PHE A 541 -29.27 18.73 25.23
N ALA A 542 -30.25 18.02 24.66
CA ALA A 542 -31.32 18.60 23.87
C ALA A 542 -32.68 18.34 24.51
N GLY A 543 -33.53 19.38 24.53
CA GLY A 543 -34.87 19.32 25.10
C GLY A 543 -35.96 19.28 24.04
N VAL A 544 -36.74 18.21 23.99
CA VAL A 544 -37.95 18.11 23.17
C VAL A 544 -39.16 18.34 24.06
N GLU A 545 -39.97 19.35 23.74
CA GLU A 545 -41.15 19.73 24.54
C GLU A 545 -42.44 19.51 23.76
N PHE A 546 -43.43 18.92 24.42
CA PHE A 546 -44.79 18.70 23.93
C PHE A 546 -45.77 18.99 25.08
N THR A 547 -45.62 20.19 25.64
CA THR A 547 -46.32 20.67 26.84
C THR A 547 -47.69 21.28 26.52
N SER A 548 -47.88 21.80 25.30
CA SER A 548 -49.18 22.33 24.87
C SER A 548 -50.21 21.23 24.62
N GLN A 549 -49.72 20.03 24.29
CA GLN A 549 -50.50 18.81 24.14
C GLN A 549 -49.67 17.62 24.62
N THR A 550 -49.82 17.28 25.90
CA THR A 550 -49.13 16.14 26.50
C THR A 550 -49.54 14.82 25.85
N VAL A 551 -48.65 13.83 25.94
CA VAL A 551 -48.78 12.52 25.32
C VAL A 551 -49.21 11.49 26.37
N ASP A 552 -50.34 10.81 26.12
CA ASP A 552 -50.80 9.69 26.94
C ASP A 552 -50.27 8.37 26.38
N ALA A 553 -49.23 7.84 27.03
CA ALA A 553 -48.64 6.53 26.76
C ALA A 553 -49.04 5.49 27.81
N SER A 554 -50.10 5.71 28.59
CA SER A 554 -50.51 4.80 29.68
C SER A 554 -50.92 3.40 29.24
N ALA A 555 -51.29 3.24 27.96
CA ALA A 555 -51.61 1.95 27.35
C ALA A 555 -50.41 1.26 26.66
N MET A 556 -49.26 1.96 26.58
CA MET A 556 -48.05 1.47 25.93
C MET A 556 -47.15 0.73 26.92
N THR A 557 -46.24 -0.08 26.40
CA THR A 557 -45.33 -0.92 27.21
C THR A 557 -43.86 -0.62 26.93
N HIS A 558 -43.53 -0.05 25.77
CA HIS A 558 -42.15 0.19 25.31
C HIS A 558 -41.97 1.61 24.79
N PHE A 559 -40.72 2.09 24.86
CA PHE A 559 -40.22 3.29 24.21
C PHE A 559 -39.21 2.87 23.14
N HIS A 560 -39.36 3.39 21.92
CA HIS A 560 -38.46 3.16 20.79
C HIS A 560 -37.88 4.48 20.28
N MET A 561 -36.60 4.46 19.91
CA MET A 561 -35.88 5.52 19.21
C MET A 561 -34.75 4.92 18.40
N ASP A 562 -34.65 5.25 17.12
CA ASP A 562 -33.48 4.89 16.30
C ASP A 562 -32.45 6.01 16.38
N ILE A 563 -31.20 5.66 16.70
CA ILE A 563 -30.08 6.60 16.69
C ILE A 563 -28.95 6.11 15.80
N TRP A 564 -28.25 7.04 15.16
CA TRP A 564 -27.00 6.78 14.47
C TRP A 564 -26.02 7.89 14.82
N THR A 565 -24.75 7.55 15.06
CA THR A 565 -23.73 8.54 15.40
C THR A 565 -22.42 8.23 14.68
N PRO A 566 -21.74 9.25 14.12
CA PRO A 566 -20.38 9.09 13.62
C PRO A 566 -19.35 9.10 14.77
N ASP A 567 -19.77 9.51 15.97
CA ASP A 567 -18.86 9.66 17.11
C ASP A 567 -18.47 8.29 17.68
N ASN A 568 -17.28 8.23 18.28
CA ASN A 568 -16.77 7.02 18.91
C ASN A 568 -17.62 6.62 20.13
N THR A 569 -18.18 5.41 20.11
CA THR A 569 -19.06 4.86 21.14
C THR A 569 -18.37 3.91 22.12
N ASP A 570 -17.07 3.65 21.94
CA ASP A 570 -16.28 2.86 22.88
C ASP A 570 -16.32 3.48 24.30
N ALA A 571 -16.26 2.62 25.32
CA ALA A 571 -16.23 3.07 26.71
C ALA A 571 -15.06 4.07 26.94
N PRO A 572 -15.31 5.20 27.62
CA PRO A 572 -16.43 5.48 28.53
C PRO A 572 -17.61 6.25 27.92
N THR A 573 -17.69 6.41 26.60
CA THR A 573 -18.74 7.21 25.95
C THR A 573 -20.15 6.72 26.31
N THR A 574 -21.07 7.64 26.57
CA THR A 574 -22.48 7.33 26.87
C THR A 574 -23.46 8.18 26.07
N PHE A 575 -24.67 7.64 25.85
CA PHE A 575 -25.85 8.36 25.40
C PHE A 575 -26.99 8.14 26.39
N LYS A 576 -27.84 9.13 26.59
CA LYS A 576 -28.84 9.15 27.66
C LYS A 576 -30.17 9.64 27.15
N VAL A 577 -31.23 8.98 27.60
CA VAL A 577 -32.60 9.32 27.29
C VAL A 577 -33.38 9.50 28.58
N LYS A 578 -34.02 10.65 28.73
CA LYS A 578 -34.84 10.98 29.88
C LYS A 578 -36.25 11.36 29.46
N LEU A 579 -37.25 10.81 30.17
CA LEU A 579 -38.66 11.11 29.98
C LEU A 579 -39.19 11.86 31.21
N VAL A 580 -40.11 12.80 30.98
CA VAL A 580 -40.78 13.60 32.02
C VAL A 580 -42.29 13.56 31.81
N ASP A 581 -43.03 13.19 32.84
CA ASP A 581 -44.50 13.18 32.91
C ASP A 581 -44.96 14.22 33.93
N PHE A 582 -45.90 15.10 33.56
CA PHE A 582 -46.42 16.16 34.43
C PHE A 582 -47.50 15.67 35.42
N GLY A 583 -47.43 14.40 35.80
CA GLY A 583 -48.32 13.79 36.77
C GLY A 583 -49.78 13.73 36.33
N ALA A 584 -50.68 13.40 37.25
CA ALA A 584 -52.12 13.28 36.97
C ALA A 584 -52.80 14.64 36.68
N ASN A 585 -52.19 15.74 37.09
CA ASN A 585 -52.74 17.09 36.88
C ASN A 585 -52.41 17.67 35.49
N GLY A 586 -51.41 17.13 34.78
CA GLY A 586 -50.99 17.54 33.44
C GLY A 586 -50.29 18.91 33.37
N VAL A 587 -49.72 19.39 34.48
CA VAL A 587 -49.11 20.71 34.65
C VAL A 587 -47.84 20.61 35.49
N TRP A 588 -46.70 21.03 34.93
CA TRP A 588 -45.45 21.15 35.67
C TRP A 588 -45.60 22.10 36.87
N ASP A 589 -45.41 21.56 38.08
CA ASP A 589 -45.37 22.34 39.32
C ASP A 589 -44.05 22.17 40.10
N GLY A 590 -43.12 21.38 39.55
CA GLY A 590 -41.72 21.31 39.97
C GLY A 590 -41.50 20.47 41.24
N GLY A 591 -42.37 19.49 41.50
CA GLY A 591 -42.19 18.52 42.59
C GLY A 591 -43.47 18.05 43.30
N GLY A 592 -44.65 18.25 42.70
CA GLY A 592 -45.91 17.65 43.12
C GLY A 592 -46.03 16.20 42.64
N ASP A 593 -46.84 15.98 41.61
CA ASP A 593 -47.04 14.69 40.95
C ASP A 593 -46.19 14.48 39.69
N ASP A 594 -45.34 15.46 39.33
CA ASP A 594 -44.35 15.35 38.25
C ASP A 594 -43.35 14.21 38.51
N VAL A 595 -43.10 13.38 37.50
CA VAL A 595 -42.15 12.25 37.58
C VAL A 595 -41.23 12.18 36.36
N GLU A 596 -40.01 11.71 36.58
CA GLU A 596 -38.98 11.63 35.55
C GLU A 596 -37.98 10.51 35.81
N HIS A 597 -37.39 9.96 34.75
CA HIS A 597 -36.28 9.00 34.86
C HIS A 597 -35.37 9.09 33.64
N GLU A 598 -34.08 8.86 33.83
CA GLU A 598 -33.05 8.87 32.79
C GLU A 598 -32.43 7.48 32.67
N LEU A 599 -32.37 6.96 31.45
CA LEU A 599 -31.60 5.77 31.08
C LEU A 599 -30.26 6.19 30.48
N THR A 600 -29.25 5.34 30.65
CA THR A 600 -27.90 5.52 30.09
C THR A 600 -27.55 4.29 29.26
N PHE A 601 -27.05 4.55 28.05
CA PHE A 601 -26.64 3.58 27.04
C PHE A 601 -25.15 3.73 26.77
N ASP A 602 -24.44 2.62 26.61
CA ASP A 602 -23.02 2.57 26.28
C ASP A 602 -22.71 1.31 25.43
N ALA A 603 -21.45 1.08 25.06
CA ALA A 603 -21.05 -0.10 24.28
C ALA A 603 -21.31 -1.45 24.99
N SER A 604 -21.67 -1.45 26.28
CA SER A 604 -21.96 -2.64 27.08
C SER A 604 -23.44 -2.83 27.44
N THR A 605 -24.31 -1.88 27.07
CA THR A 605 -25.75 -2.00 27.29
C THR A 605 -26.41 -2.96 26.29
N THR A 606 -27.70 -3.24 26.49
CA THR A 606 -28.52 -3.98 25.53
C THR A 606 -29.75 -3.11 25.22
N PRO A 607 -29.83 -2.51 24.02
CA PRO A 607 -28.87 -2.57 22.91
C PRO A 607 -27.52 -1.91 23.24
N ALA A 608 -26.44 -2.37 22.60
CA ALA A 608 -25.12 -1.75 22.71
C ALA A 608 -25.05 -0.55 21.78
N LEU A 609 -24.46 0.56 22.23
CA LEU A 609 -24.12 1.66 21.32
C LEU A 609 -23.06 1.21 20.31
N ALA A 610 -23.22 1.67 19.07
CA ALA A 610 -22.31 1.35 17.97
C ALA A 610 -22.06 2.59 17.10
N THR A 611 -20.80 2.80 16.73
CA THR A 611 -20.39 3.90 15.85
C THR A 611 -20.68 3.56 14.40
N GLY A 612 -21.23 4.51 13.65
CA GLY A 612 -21.46 4.39 12.21
C GLY A 612 -22.58 3.43 11.81
N SER A 613 -23.41 2.97 12.75
CA SER A 613 -24.57 2.09 12.49
C SER A 613 -25.82 2.57 13.22
N TRP A 614 -27.00 2.27 12.66
CA TRP A 614 -28.26 2.55 13.33
C TRP A 614 -28.46 1.60 14.51
N VAL A 615 -28.77 2.16 15.67
CA VAL A 615 -29.04 1.47 16.92
C VAL A 615 -30.47 1.80 17.34
N ALA A 616 -31.30 0.76 17.43
CA ALA A 616 -32.65 0.84 17.94
C ALA A 616 -32.65 0.80 19.47
N ILE A 617 -32.84 1.94 20.12
CA ILE A 617 -33.15 2.02 21.56
C ILE A 617 -34.62 1.61 21.75
N ASP A 618 -34.84 0.30 21.85
CA ASP A 618 -36.15 -0.28 22.20
C ASP A 618 -36.09 -0.83 23.62
N VAL A 619 -36.72 -0.11 24.56
CA VAL A 619 -36.66 -0.42 26.00
C VAL A 619 -38.05 -0.46 26.63
N PRO A 620 -38.29 -1.38 27.58
CA PRO A 620 -39.52 -1.37 28.37
C PRO A 620 -39.71 -0.04 29.10
N LEU A 621 -40.93 0.51 29.07
CA LEU A 621 -41.28 1.69 29.87
C LEU A 621 -41.09 1.44 31.38
N SER A 622 -41.10 0.18 31.83
CA SER A 622 -40.80 -0.20 33.21
C SER A 622 -39.36 0.07 33.63
N ASP A 623 -38.42 0.20 32.68
CA ASP A 623 -37.01 0.47 32.98
C ASP A 623 -36.81 1.94 33.42
N PHE A 624 -37.73 2.83 33.04
CA PHE A 624 -37.85 4.17 33.59
C PHE A 624 -38.42 4.13 35.01
N THR A 625 -37.70 3.53 35.95
CA THR A 625 -38.21 3.13 37.28
C THR A 625 -38.80 4.25 38.14
N ASN A 626 -38.42 5.51 37.90
CA ASN A 626 -39.00 6.68 38.58
C ASN A 626 -40.14 7.35 37.81
N LEU A 627 -40.40 6.97 36.57
CA LEU A 627 -41.50 7.46 35.72
C LEU A 627 -42.80 6.71 36.07
N THR A 628 -43.31 6.92 37.28
CA THR A 628 -44.44 6.12 37.81
C THR A 628 -45.80 6.37 37.14
N THR A 629 -45.88 7.41 36.32
CA THR A 629 -47.03 7.76 35.47
C THR A 629 -46.55 8.08 34.06
N THR A 630 -47.38 7.77 33.07
CA THR A 630 -47.09 8.00 31.63
C THR A 630 -48.31 8.57 30.90
N GLY A 631 -49.27 9.14 31.63
CA GLY A 631 -50.53 9.65 31.06
C GLY A 631 -50.44 11.09 30.55
N HIS A 632 -49.39 11.83 30.93
CA HIS A 632 -49.14 13.20 30.53
C HIS A 632 -47.64 13.42 30.31
N LEU A 633 -47.01 12.56 29.51
CA LEU A 633 -45.64 12.76 29.06
C LEU A 633 -45.57 14.12 28.37
N SER A 634 -44.55 14.90 28.71
CA SER A 634 -44.48 16.31 28.33
C SER A 634 -43.11 16.72 27.80
N GLN A 635 -42.05 15.97 28.15
CA GLN A 635 -40.70 16.22 27.66
C GLN A 635 -39.94 14.92 27.41
N LEU A 636 -39.08 14.98 26.39
CA LEU A 636 -38.02 14.01 26.11
C LEU A 636 -36.70 14.78 26.11
N ILE A 637 -35.71 14.28 26.83
CA ILE A 637 -34.37 14.87 26.89
C ILE A 637 -33.37 13.83 26.41
N ILE A 638 -32.56 14.19 25.43
CA ILE A 638 -31.41 13.41 25.00
C ILE A 638 -30.13 14.12 25.43
N SER A 639 -29.13 13.38 25.90
CA SER A 639 -27.83 13.93 26.33
C SER A 639 -26.76 12.86 26.27
N GLY A 640 -25.48 13.23 26.42
CA GLY A 640 -24.42 12.23 26.40
C GLY A 640 -23.04 12.83 26.19
N GLU A 641 -22.08 11.94 25.91
CA GLU A 641 -20.73 12.29 25.48
C GLU A 641 -20.57 12.25 23.94
N ILE A 642 -21.60 11.79 23.21
CA ILE A 642 -21.71 11.95 21.75
C ILE A 642 -22.26 13.35 21.41
N ASN A 643 -21.57 14.06 20.53
CA ASN A 643 -21.85 15.44 20.12
C ASN A 643 -22.66 15.51 18.81
N THR A 644 -22.53 14.51 17.93
CA THR A 644 -23.32 14.40 16.69
C THR A 644 -24.18 13.13 16.72
N VAL A 645 -25.50 13.28 16.59
CA VAL A 645 -26.43 12.15 16.56
C VAL A 645 -27.59 12.42 15.61
N TYR A 646 -27.86 11.45 14.74
CA TYR A 646 -29.04 11.37 13.91
C TYR A 646 -30.09 10.57 14.68
N VAL A 647 -31.29 11.10 14.80
CA VAL A 647 -32.39 10.51 15.56
C VAL A 647 -33.61 10.39 14.66
N ASP A 648 -34.21 9.21 14.65
CA ASP A 648 -35.46 8.95 13.94
C ASP A 648 -36.37 8.00 14.74
N ASN A 649 -37.60 7.82 14.28
CA ASN A 649 -38.57 6.85 14.78
C ASN A 649 -38.73 6.89 16.29
N ILE A 650 -39.08 8.04 16.85
CA ILE A 650 -39.33 8.19 18.28
C ILE A 650 -40.81 7.91 18.55
N TYR A 651 -41.12 6.80 19.22
CA TYR A 651 -42.50 6.45 19.56
C TYR A 651 -42.62 5.53 20.78
N PHE A 652 -43.84 5.45 21.31
CA PHE A 652 -44.23 4.48 22.33
C PHE A 652 -45.15 3.45 21.70
N TYR A 653 -45.03 2.18 22.07
CA TYR A 653 -45.90 1.14 21.52
C TYR A 653 -46.29 0.08 22.54
N LYS A 654 -47.33 -0.67 22.20
CA LYS A 654 -47.86 -1.78 22.99
C LYS A 654 -47.47 -3.11 22.36
N GLY A 655 -46.71 -3.93 23.08
CA GLY A 655 -46.20 -5.22 22.59
C GLY A 655 -45.07 -5.75 23.43
N ASP A 656 -44.63 -6.98 23.16
CA ASP A 656 -43.57 -7.72 23.86
C ASP A 656 -42.18 -7.58 23.20
N GLY A 657 -41.95 -6.55 22.37
CA GLY A 657 -40.62 -6.20 21.85
C GLY A 657 -40.47 -6.07 20.33
N SER A 658 -41.54 -6.08 19.53
CA SER A 658 -41.43 -6.12 18.05
C SER A 658 -41.69 -4.78 17.35
N GLY A 659 -41.22 -3.67 17.92
CA GLY A 659 -41.46 -2.31 17.39
C GLY A 659 -40.46 -1.88 16.31
N GLY A 660 -39.17 -2.06 16.56
CA GLY A 660 -38.08 -1.62 15.68
C GLY A 660 -37.64 -2.65 14.64
N GLY A 661 -37.27 -2.19 13.44
CA GLY A 661 -36.64 -3.02 12.42
C GLY A 661 -35.41 -3.72 12.99
N SER A 662 -35.50 -5.03 13.05
CA SER A 662 -34.67 -5.89 13.88
C SER A 662 -33.19 -5.92 13.49
N ASN A 663 -32.31 -5.45 14.38
CA ASN A 663 -31.05 -6.14 14.64
C ASN A 663 -31.36 -7.46 15.35
N GLU A 664 -32.08 -8.37 14.68
CA GLU A 664 -32.28 -9.72 15.20
C GLU A 664 -30.87 -10.32 15.36
N THR A 665 -30.47 -10.61 16.59
CA THR A 665 -29.26 -11.39 16.88
C THR A 665 -29.52 -12.89 16.85
N GLU A 666 -30.81 -13.28 16.81
CA GLU A 666 -31.30 -14.64 16.69
C GLU A 666 -32.59 -14.68 15.84
N PRO A 667 -32.88 -15.79 15.14
CA PRO A 667 -34.11 -15.90 14.37
C PRO A 667 -35.34 -15.97 15.30
N SER A 668 -36.36 -15.14 15.02
CA SER A 668 -37.63 -15.16 15.76
C SER A 668 -38.67 -16.15 15.21
N THR A 669 -38.42 -16.72 14.02
CA THR A 669 -39.27 -17.76 13.41
C THR A 669 -38.46 -19.02 13.16
N ALA A 670 -39.10 -20.19 13.26
CA ALA A 670 -38.48 -21.47 12.94
C ALA A 670 -38.10 -21.56 11.45
N ALA A 671 -37.11 -22.39 11.13
CA ALA A 671 -36.72 -22.64 9.75
C ALA A 671 -37.90 -23.22 8.93
N PRO A 672 -38.01 -22.89 7.64
CA PRO A 672 -39.05 -23.45 6.78
C PRO A 672 -39.05 -24.98 6.76
N ALA A 673 -40.14 -25.59 7.24
CA ALA A 673 -40.23 -27.05 7.32
C ALA A 673 -40.21 -27.71 5.92
N PRO A 674 -39.30 -28.67 5.66
CA PRO A 674 -39.20 -29.36 4.37
C PRO A 674 -40.42 -30.26 4.09
N GLY A 675 -40.98 -30.15 2.88
CA GLY A 675 -42.25 -30.80 2.48
C GLY A 675 -42.14 -32.06 1.62
N PHE A 676 -41.00 -32.76 1.64
CA PHE A 676 -40.75 -33.94 0.81
C PHE A 676 -41.45 -35.21 1.36
N ASP A 677 -41.69 -36.21 0.50
CA ASP A 677 -42.16 -37.52 0.96
C ASP A 677 -41.03 -38.19 1.77
N ALA A 678 -41.32 -38.59 3.01
CA ALA A 678 -40.34 -39.21 3.91
C ALA A 678 -39.68 -40.47 3.32
N ALA A 679 -40.34 -41.16 2.36
CA ALA A 679 -39.72 -42.29 1.65
C ALA A 679 -38.58 -41.88 0.70
N ASN A 680 -38.49 -40.60 0.35
CA ASN A 680 -37.50 -40.02 -0.55
C ASN A 680 -36.47 -39.14 0.18
N VAL A 681 -36.41 -39.18 1.51
CA VAL A 681 -35.52 -38.32 2.30
C VAL A 681 -34.53 -39.16 3.10
N ILE A 682 -33.25 -38.75 3.09
CA ILE A 682 -32.26 -39.11 4.11
C ILE A 682 -32.01 -37.86 4.94
N SER A 683 -32.50 -37.83 6.18
CA SER A 683 -32.36 -36.67 7.07
C SER A 683 -31.14 -36.82 7.97
N LEU A 684 -30.24 -35.84 7.95
CA LEU A 684 -29.12 -35.74 8.90
C LEU A 684 -29.56 -34.96 10.14
N TYR A 685 -30.34 -33.90 9.94
CA TYR A 685 -30.90 -33.08 11.00
C TYR A 685 -32.19 -32.39 10.56
N SER A 686 -33.31 -32.75 11.16
CA SER A 686 -34.60 -32.09 10.95
C SER A 686 -35.60 -32.55 12.01
N ASN A 687 -36.55 -31.69 12.35
CA ASN A 687 -37.70 -32.06 13.19
C ASN A 687 -38.81 -32.76 12.39
N ALA A 688 -38.79 -32.65 11.06
CA ALA A 688 -39.82 -33.19 10.18
C ALA A 688 -39.62 -34.70 9.88
N TYR A 689 -38.40 -35.21 10.00
CA TYR A 689 -38.03 -36.58 9.60
C TYR A 689 -37.26 -37.31 10.71
N SER A 690 -37.18 -38.63 10.59
CA SER A 690 -36.27 -39.41 11.43
C SER A 690 -34.83 -39.25 10.95
N ASN A 691 -33.95 -38.77 11.83
CA ASN A 691 -32.56 -38.49 11.50
C ASN A 691 -31.69 -39.75 11.53
N VAL A 692 -30.75 -39.85 10.60
CA VAL A 692 -29.67 -40.84 10.66
C VAL A 692 -28.68 -40.46 11.77
N ALA A 693 -27.86 -41.42 12.20
CA ALA A 693 -26.85 -41.14 13.22
C ALA A 693 -25.72 -40.28 12.61
N ILE A 694 -25.34 -39.22 13.32
CA ILE A 694 -24.21 -38.35 13.02
C ILE A 694 -23.19 -38.52 14.15
N ASP A 695 -21.92 -38.67 13.81
CA ASP A 695 -20.85 -38.92 14.79
C ASP A 695 -20.54 -37.66 15.59
N THR A 696 -20.43 -36.52 14.89
CA THR A 696 -20.26 -35.21 15.51
C THR A 696 -20.78 -34.08 14.62
N TRP A 697 -21.27 -33.03 15.26
CA TRP A 697 -21.67 -31.76 14.64
C TRP A 697 -20.54 -30.71 14.65
N SER A 698 -19.43 -31.03 15.33
CA SER A 698 -18.21 -30.25 15.39
C SER A 698 -17.03 -31.22 15.56
N ALA A 699 -16.22 -31.34 14.52
CA ALA A 699 -15.08 -32.27 14.49
C ALA A 699 -13.87 -31.68 15.23
N GLU A 700 -12.99 -32.52 15.78
CA GLU A 700 -11.82 -32.04 16.54
C GLU A 700 -10.87 -31.12 15.75
N TRP A 701 -10.96 -31.16 14.42
CA TRP A 701 -10.15 -30.38 13.50
C TRP A 701 -10.82 -29.09 13.03
N ASP A 702 -12.04 -28.81 13.47
CA ASP A 702 -12.79 -27.63 13.07
C ASP A 702 -12.36 -26.33 13.79
N GLN A 703 -12.91 -25.20 13.33
CA GLN A 703 -12.76 -23.89 13.93
C GLN A 703 -14.13 -23.22 13.99
N ALA A 704 -14.98 -23.74 14.88
CA ALA A 704 -16.28 -23.18 15.20
C ALA A 704 -16.72 -23.67 16.59
N ASP A 705 -17.51 -22.87 17.29
CA ASP A 705 -18.28 -23.33 18.44
C ASP A 705 -19.66 -23.78 17.94
N VAL A 706 -20.17 -24.93 18.42
CA VAL A 706 -21.52 -25.42 18.10
C VAL A 706 -22.37 -25.58 19.36
N ALA A 707 -23.63 -25.15 19.28
CA ALA A 707 -24.62 -25.31 20.33
C ALA A 707 -25.98 -25.78 19.77
N ASP A 708 -26.72 -26.52 20.58
CA ASP A 708 -28.12 -26.84 20.33
C ASP A 708 -28.99 -25.69 20.86
N VAL A 709 -29.84 -25.13 19.99
CA VAL A 709 -30.76 -24.03 20.34
C VAL A 709 -32.20 -24.37 19.94
N GLN A 710 -33.14 -23.61 20.48
CA GLN A 710 -34.56 -23.69 20.13
C GLN A 710 -34.98 -22.39 19.47
N VAL A 711 -35.50 -22.47 18.26
CA VAL A 711 -35.99 -21.32 17.50
C VAL A 711 -37.49 -21.49 17.29
N ALA A 712 -38.30 -20.66 17.95
CA ALA A 712 -39.76 -20.76 17.93
C ALA A 712 -40.30 -22.19 18.24
N GLY A 713 -39.55 -22.99 19.02
CA GLY A 713 -39.90 -24.36 19.39
C GLY A 713 -39.38 -25.45 18.45
N ASP A 714 -38.62 -25.11 17.42
CA ASP A 714 -37.89 -26.04 16.57
C ASP A 714 -36.40 -26.11 16.95
N ASP A 715 -35.85 -27.32 17.04
CA ASP A 715 -34.43 -27.58 17.26
C ASP A 715 -33.57 -27.03 16.10
N ALA A 716 -32.58 -26.18 16.39
CA ALA A 716 -31.59 -25.70 15.42
C ALA A 716 -30.16 -25.85 15.96
N LYS A 717 -29.18 -25.87 15.06
CA LYS A 717 -27.75 -25.82 15.39
C LYS A 717 -27.28 -24.39 15.28
N LEU A 718 -26.68 -23.84 16.33
CA LEU A 718 -26.03 -22.53 16.31
C LEU A 718 -24.53 -22.72 16.21
N TYR A 719 -23.94 -22.22 15.13
CA TYR A 719 -22.50 -22.08 14.98
C TYR A 719 -22.08 -20.64 15.28
N THR A 720 -21.10 -20.45 16.16
CA THR A 720 -20.46 -19.14 16.44
C THR A 720 -18.95 -19.25 16.26
N ASN A 721 -18.26 -18.13 16.03
CA ASN A 721 -16.83 -18.12 15.68
C ASN A 721 -16.52 -19.03 14.47
N LEU A 722 -17.48 -19.17 13.55
CA LEU A 722 -17.37 -20.06 12.41
C LEU A 722 -16.31 -19.56 11.43
N VAL A 723 -15.18 -20.26 11.38
CA VAL A 723 -14.23 -20.20 10.26
C VAL A 723 -14.51 -21.38 9.32
N PHE A 724 -14.62 -22.59 9.88
CA PHE A 724 -15.17 -23.77 9.23
C PHE A 724 -15.59 -24.80 10.28
N ALA A 725 -16.70 -25.51 10.04
CA ALA A 725 -17.23 -26.56 10.91
C ALA A 725 -17.29 -27.90 10.18
N GLY A 726 -16.79 -28.95 10.82
CA GLY A 726 -16.80 -30.31 10.30
C GLY A 726 -17.92 -31.15 10.90
N ILE A 727 -18.84 -31.64 10.07
CA ILE A 727 -19.92 -32.54 10.46
C ILE A 727 -19.58 -33.93 9.92
N GLU A 728 -19.36 -34.89 10.82
CA GLU A 728 -18.86 -36.22 10.46
C GLU A 728 -19.91 -37.31 10.70
N PHE A 729 -20.00 -38.23 9.75
CA PHE A 729 -20.80 -39.45 9.79
C PHE A 729 -19.98 -40.59 9.13
N THR A 730 -18.75 -40.71 9.60
CA THR A 730 -17.71 -41.62 9.09
C THR A 730 -17.89 -43.05 9.63
N SER A 731 -18.50 -43.21 10.80
CA SER A 731 -18.77 -44.53 11.39
C SER A 731 -19.87 -45.29 10.66
N SER A 732 -20.76 -44.56 9.98
CA SER A 732 -21.83 -45.07 9.15
C SER A 732 -22.11 -44.10 8.01
N THR A 733 -21.30 -44.21 6.94
CA THR A 733 -21.43 -43.35 5.75
C THR A 733 -22.81 -43.47 5.10
N ILE A 734 -23.21 -42.42 4.40
CA ILE A 734 -24.52 -42.27 3.77
C ILE A 734 -24.43 -42.64 2.30
N ASN A 735 -25.25 -43.61 1.88
CA ASN A 735 -25.46 -43.88 0.46
C ASN A 735 -26.53 -42.94 -0.12
N ALA A 736 -26.08 -41.94 -0.85
CA ALA A 736 -26.89 -40.93 -1.52
C ALA A 736 -27.00 -41.15 -3.03
N SER A 737 -26.68 -42.35 -3.53
CA SER A 737 -26.65 -42.64 -4.98
C SER A 737 -27.99 -42.45 -5.68
N ASP A 738 -29.08 -42.66 -4.94
CA ASP A 738 -30.44 -42.46 -5.43
C ASP A 738 -30.95 -41.03 -5.22
N MET A 739 -30.24 -40.20 -4.47
CA MET A 739 -30.65 -38.83 -4.15
C MET A 739 -30.27 -37.86 -5.26
N THR A 740 -31.06 -36.80 -5.42
CA THR A 740 -30.85 -35.80 -6.48
C THR A 740 -30.45 -34.44 -5.94
N HIS A 741 -30.78 -34.12 -4.68
CA HIS A 741 -30.52 -32.81 -4.08
C HIS A 741 -30.00 -32.91 -2.65
N PHE A 742 -29.23 -31.90 -2.25
CA PHE A 742 -28.85 -31.58 -0.88
C PHE A 742 -29.66 -30.37 -0.42
N TYR A 743 -30.29 -30.46 0.75
CA TYR A 743 -31.15 -29.41 1.30
C TYR A 743 -30.64 -28.97 2.68
N MET A 744 -30.63 -27.66 2.92
CA MET A 744 -30.23 -27.03 4.19
C MET A 744 -30.92 -25.68 4.36
N ASN A 745 -31.36 -25.38 5.58
CA ASN A 745 -31.75 -24.03 5.98
C ASN A 745 -30.65 -23.36 6.78
N ILE A 746 -30.35 -22.10 6.47
CA ILE A 746 -29.48 -21.25 7.29
C ILE A 746 -30.14 -19.92 7.60
N TRP A 747 -29.77 -19.32 8.73
CA TRP A 747 -30.09 -17.95 9.09
C TRP A 747 -28.87 -17.32 9.76
N THR A 748 -28.58 -16.05 9.48
CA THR A 748 -27.44 -15.35 10.08
C THR A 748 -27.82 -13.93 10.50
N PRO A 749 -27.38 -13.46 11.68
CA PRO A 749 -27.48 -12.06 12.08
C PRO A 749 -26.36 -11.21 11.49
N ASP A 750 -25.33 -11.84 10.89
CA ASP A 750 -24.14 -11.18 10.38
C ASP A 750 -24.41 -10.57 9.00
N PRO A 751 -23.61 -9.56 8.59
CA PRO A 751 -23.68 -9.01 7.24
C PRO A 751 -23.50 -10.11 6.17
N ALA A 752 -24.41 -10.12 5.21
CA ALA A 752 -24.43 -11.08 4.10
C ALA A 752 -24.13 -10.44 2.73
N ASP A 753 -23.98 -9.11 2.69
CA ASP A 753 -23.65 -8.37 1.48
C ASP A 753 -22.20 -8.65 1.03
N LEU A 754 -21.92 -8.48 -0.26
CA LEU A 754 -20.58 -8.66 -0.80
C LEU A 754 -19.55 -7.81 -0.01
N PRO A 755 -18.39 -8.38 0.35
CA PRO A 755 -17.81 -9.62 -0.17
C PRO A 755 -18.14 -10.91 0.61
N ALA A 756 -19.09 -10.89 1.55
CA ALA A 756 -19.39 -12.04 2.40
C ALA A 756 -19.81 -13.29 1.59
N VAL A 757 -19.23 -14.44 1.94
CA VAL A 757 -19.56 -15.74 1.37
C VAL A 757 -19.89 -16.78 2.44
N PHE A 758 -20.76 -17.73 2.10
CA PHE A 758 -20.99 -18.97 2.84
C PHE A 758 -20.73 -20.14 1.91
N LYS A 759 -20.15 -21.23 2.43
CA LYS A 759 -19.70 -22.36 1.62
C LYS A 759 -20.18 -23.66 2.19
N ILE A 760 -20.52 -24.58 1.29
CA ILE A 760 -20.99 -25.93 1.59
C ILE A 760 -20.11 -26.91 0.82
N LYS A 761 -19.45 -27.82 1.53
CA LYS A 761 -18.61 -28.86 0.94
C LYS A 761 -19.07 -30.24 1.37
N LEU A 762 -19.19 -31.14 0.41
CA LEU A 762 -19.49 -32.56 0.64
C LEU A 762 -18.26 -33.41 0.36
N VAL A 763 -18.09 -34.49 1.13
CA VAL A 763 -16.99 -35.45 0.99
C VAL A 763 -17.55 -36.88 0.97
N ASP A 764 -17.16 -37.67 -0.03
CA ASP A 764 -17.47 -39.10 -0.18
C ASP A 764 -16.18 -39.91 -0.10
N PHE A 765 -16.14 -40.96 0.72
CA PHE A 765 -14.95 -41.82 0.90
C PHE A 765 -14.77 -42.87 -0.22
N GLY A 766 -15.20 -42.52 -1.43
CA GLY A 766 -15.06 -43.37 -2.61
C GLY A 766 -15.82 -44.69 -2.55
N ALA A 767 -15.50 -45.61 -3.44
CA ALA A 767 -16.10 -46.95 -3.50
C ALA A 767 -15.65 -47.87 -2.35
N ASN A 768 -14.50 -47.60 -1.74
CA ASN A 768 -13.95 -48.42 -0.65
C ASN A 768 -14.56 -48.08 0.73
N GLY A 769 -15.18 -46.91 0.88
CA GLY A 769 -15.86 -46.44 2.11
C GLY A 769 -14.91 -46.08 3.25
N VAL A 770 -13.65 -45.80 2.97
CA VAL A 770 -12.56 -45.52 3.93
C VAL A 770 -11.71 -44.37 3.42
N TRP A 771 -11.60 -43.31 4.23
CA TRP A 771 -10.69 -42.20 3.94
C TRP A 771 -9.24 -42.67 3.79
N ASP A 772 -8.65 -42.45 2.63
CA ASP A 772 -7.24 -42.71 2.35
C ASP A 772 -6.47 -41.44 1.89
N GLY A 773 -7.18 -40.31 1.75
CA GLY A 773 -6.60 -38.98 1.56
C GLY A 773 -6.05 -38.72 0.17
N GLY A 774 -6.52 -39.47 -0.85
CA GLY A 774 -6.16 -39.21 -2.25
C GLY A 774 -6.32 -40.39 -3.22
N GLY A 775 -7.03 -41.45 -2.85
CA GLY A 775 -7.40 -42.58 -3.69
C GLY A 775 -8.71 -42.33 -4.45
N ASP A 776 -9.77 -43.03 -4.06
CA ASP A 776 -11.12 -42.91 -4.62
C ASP A 776 -12.01 -41.90 -3.87
N ASP A 777 -11.50 -41.28 -2.81
CA ASP A 777 -12.15 -40.17 -2.10
C ASP A 777 -12.45 -38.99 -3.04
N VAL A 778 -13.65 -38.42 -2.96
CA VAL A 778 -14.05 -37.25 -3.75
C VAL A 778 -14.73 -36.18 -2.90
N GLU A 779 -14.50 -34.93 -3.27
CA GLU A 779 -15.04 -33.77 -2.56
C GLU A 779 -15.30 -32.60 -3.51
N HIS A 780 -16.29 -31.76 -3.18
CA HIS A 780 -16.53 -30.52 -3.89
C HIS A 780 -17.11 -29.46 -2.95
N GLU A 781 -16.67 -28.22 -3.11
CA GLU A 781 -17.13 -27.04 -2.35
C GLU A 781 -17.91 -26.11 -3.29
N LEU A 782 -19.07 -25.67 -2.83
CA LEU A 782 -19.86 -24.60 -3.45
C LEU A 782 -19.79 -23.35 -2.58
N VAL A 783 -19.83 -22.19 -3.23
CA VAL A 783 -19.73 -20.85 -2.61
C VAL A 783 -21.00 -20.06 -2.92
N PHE A 784 -21.58 -19.45 -1.89
CA PHE A 784 -22.82 -18.68 -1.93
C PHE A 784 -22.56 -17.27 -1.40
N ASP A 785 -23.07 -16.27 -2.09
CA ASP A 785 -22.97 -14.85 -1.75
C ASP A 785 -24.27 -14.12 -2.10
N ALA A 786 -24.34 -12.81 -1.84
CA ALA A 786 -25.51 -11.98 -2.13
C ALA A 786 -25.91 -11.95 -3.64
N SER A 787 -25.04 -12.41 -4.54
CA SER A 787 -25.31 -12.51 -5.99
C SER A 787 -25.74 -13.91 -6.45
N THR A 788 -25.65 -14.93 -5.59
CA THR A 788 -26.05 -16.30 -5.90
C THR A 788 -27.57 -16.51 -5.87
N THR A 789 -28.03 -17.71 -6.22
CA THR A 789 -29.46 -18.07 -6.16
C THR A 789 -29.59 -19.43 -5.46
N PRO A 790 -30.14 -19.50 -4.23
CA PRO A 790 -30.64 -18.36 -3.44
C PRO A 790 -29.51 -17.39 -3.03
N ALA A 791 -29.85 -16.11 -2.86
CA ALA A 791 -28.89 -15.10 -2.41
C ALA A 791 -28.61 -15.29 -0.91
N LEU A 792 -27.38 -14.97 -0.50
CA LEU A 792 -27.06 -14.84 0.92
C LEU A 792 -27.69 -13.55 1.46
N GLU A 793 -28.51 -13.66 2.51
CA GLU A 793 -29.27 -12.55 3.11
C GLU A 793 -29.14 -12.55 4.64
N LYS A 794 -29.01 -11.36 5.23
CA LYS A 794 -28.99 -11.18 6.68
C LYS A 794 -30.41 -11.26 7.25
N SER A 795 -30.53 -11.82 8.45
CA SER A 795 -31.76 -11.87 9.25
C SER A 795 -32.95 -12.55 8.57
N ASN A 796 -32.69 -13.43 7.60
CA ASN A 796 -33.70 -14.21 6.90
C ASN A 796 -33.30 -15.69 6.78
N TRP A 797 -34.27 -16.60 6.82
CA TRP A 797 -34.01 -18.03 6.61
C TRP A 797 -33.82 -18.30 5.13
N ILE A 798 -32.60 -18.67 4.77
CA ILE A 798 -32.21 -19.04 3.41
C ILE A 798 -32.39 -20.54 3.27
N THR A 799 -32.97 -20.98 2.15
CA THR A 799 -33.15 -22.38 1.83
C THR A 799 -32.25 -22.76 0.66
N PHE A 800 -31.19 -23.51 0.95
CA PHE A 800 -30.39 -24.15 -0.08
C PHE A 800 -31.03 -25.47 -0.47
N ASP A 801 -31.54 -25.56 -1.70
CA ASP A 801 -31.98 -26.82 -2.32
C ASP A 801 -31.12 -27.07 -3.56
N ILE A 802 -29.98 -27.71 -3.35
CA ILE A 802 -28.86 -27.76 -4.28
C ILE A 802 -28.88 -29.10 -5.03
N PRO A 803 -28.94 -29.10 -6.38
CA PRO A 803 -28.74 -30.31 -7.16
C PRO A 803 -27.39 -30.96 -6.83
N LEU A 804 -27.37 -32.26 -6.54
CA LEU A 804 -26.13 -33.02 -6.30
C LEU A 804 -25.23 -33.11 -7.55
N SER A 805 -25.73 -32.68 -8.71
CA SER A 805 -24.94 -32.49 -9.93
C SER A 805 -24.03 -31.26 -9.90
N ASP A 806 -24.36 -30.26 -9.07
CA ASP A 806 -23.61 -29.01 -8.97
C ASP A 806 -22.31 -29.21 -8.20
N PHE A 807 -22.27 -30.22 -7.32
CA PHE A 807 -21.05 -30.74 -6.74
C PHE A 807 -20.23 -31.53 -7.77
N THR A 808 -19.68 -30.84 -8.76
CA THR A 808 -19.15 -31.43 -10.01
C THR A 808 -18.02 -32.43 -9.82
N ASN A 809 -17.26 -32.34 -8.72
CA ASN A 809 -16.19 -33.29 -8.40
C ASN A 809 -16.68 -34.52 -7.61
N MET A 810 -17.94 -34.54 -7.14
CA MET A 810 -18.53 -35.68 -6.42
C MET A 810 -18.93 -36.80 -7.39
N THR A 811 -17.92 -37.49 -7.93
CA THR A 811 -18.11 -38.56 -8.94
C THR A 811 -18.71 -39.85 -8.36
N THR A 812 -18.59 -40.05 -7.04
CA THR A 812 -19.27 -41.08 -6.26
C THR A 812 -20.15 -40.42 -5.18
N LYS A 813 -21.18 -41.15 -4.74
CA LYS A 813 -22.13 -40.73 -3.69
C LYS A 813 -22.56 -41.93 -2.81
N GLU A 814 -21.81 -43.02 -2.86
CA GLU A 814 -22.17 -44.28 -2.18
C GLU A 814 -21.77 -44.26 -0.69
N HIS A 815 -20.82 -43.40 -0.32
CA HIS A 815 -20.23 -43.32 1.01
C HIS A 815 -19.95 -41.87 1.40
N LEU A 816 -20.96 -41.00 1.31
CA LEU A 816 -20.86 -39.65 1.89
C LEU A 816 -20.49 -39.79 3.37
N ALA A 817 -19.49 -39.04 3.80
CA ALA A 817 -18.90 -39.22 5.12
C ALA A 817 -18.77 -37.91 5.91
N GLN A 818 -18.68 -36.77 5.21
CA GLN A 818 -18.54 -35.47 5.83
C GLN A 818 -19.34 -34.39 5.09
N LEU A 819 -19.83 -33.43 5.87
CA LEU A 819 -20.33 -32.14 5.43
C LEU A 819 -19.49 -31.07 6.12
N ILE A 820 -18.99 -30.10 5.35
CA ILE A 820 -18.24 -28.96 5.86
C ILE A 820 -18.97 -27.68 5.50
N ILE A 821 -19.16 -26.82 6.49
CA ILE A 821 -19.69 -25.47 6.30
C ILE A 821 -18.63 -24.44 6.72
N SER A 822 -18.56 -23.31 6.04
CA SER A 822 -17.61 -22.22 6.34
C SER A 822 -18.14 -20.91 5.77
N GLY A 823 -17.71 -19.76 6.27
CA GLY A 823 -18.11 -18.49 5.68
C GLY A 823 -17.62 -17.27 6.44
N ASP A 824 -17.86 -16.09 5.86
CA ASP A 824 -17.65 -14.80 6.50
C ASP A 824 -18.71 -14.50 7.58
N PRO A 825 -19.98 -14.93 7.44
CA PRO A 825 -20.88 -15.02 8.58
C PRO A 825 -20.30 -15.99 9.62
N ASN A 826 -19.85 -15.44 10.74
CA ASN A 826 -19.23 -16.20 11.83
C ASN A 826 -20.27 -16.71 12.83
N THR A 827 -21.51 -16.23 12.75
CA THR A 827 -22.68 -16.66 13.50
C THR A 827 -23.74 -17.17 12.52
N VAL A 828 -24.07 -18.46 12.57
CA VAL A 828 -25.02 -19.11 11.66
C VAL A 828 -25.90 -20.11 12.41
N TYR A 829 -27.20 -19.95 12.27
CA TYR A 829 -28.20 -20.93 12.67
C TYR A 829 -28.46 -21.86 11.50
N VAL A 830 -28.40 -23.17 11.72
CA VAL A 830 -28.56 -24.20 10.69
C VAL A 830 -29.65 -25.17 11.13
N ASP A 831 -30.55 -25.50 10.20
CA ASP A 831 -31.60 -26.49 10.40
C ASP A 831 -31.88 -27.25 9.09
N ASN A 832 -32.64 -28.34 9.16
CA ASN A 832 -33.12 -29.15 8.04
C ASN A 832 -32.00 -29.59 7.08
N ILE A 833 -30.96 -30.24 7.57
CA ILE A 833 -29.89 -30.82 6.76
C ILE A 833 -30.34 -32.20 6.27
N LEU A 834 -30.58 -32.35 4.97
CA LEU A 834 -31.07 -33.60 4.38
C LEU A 834 -30.67 -33.78 2.91
N LEU A 835 -30.85 -34.99 2.40
CA LEU A 835 -30.76 -35.35 0.99
C LEU A 835 -32.12 -35.85 0.52
N HIS A 836 -32.57 -35.44 -0.67
CA HIS A 836 -33.88 -35.84 -1.21
C HIS A 836 -33.88 -36.14 -2.72
N LYS A 837 -35.00 -36.72 -3.21
CA LYS A 837 -35.20 -37.09 -4.62
C LYS A 837 -36.62 -36.96 -5.18
#